data_AF-A0A7W6FLG5-F1
#
_entry.id   AF-A0A7W6FLG5-F1
#
_cell.length_a   1.000
_cell.length_b   1.000
_cell.length_c   1.000
_cell.angle_alpha   90.00
_cell.angle_beta   90.00
_cell.angle_gamma   90.00
#
_symmetry.space_group_name_H-M   'P 1'
#
loop_
_entity.id
_entity.type
_entity.pdbx_description
1 polymer ?
#
loop_
_entity_poly.entity_id
_entity_poly.type
_entity_poly.pdbx_seq_one_letter_code
_entity_poly.pdbx_strand_id
1 'polypeptide(L)'
;MINTTGFAVSAPGADRQSTVLEANDAIVLQAIFSASSREAWAASSQGLSARDLGMNVALPEVDGRVLSRAVSFKSAARYDAAVEANIVSSEPDAGRMNYVASLAANWARLRQMPAESRRVALVIANYPNRDGRLGNGVGLDTPAGTIEVMRAMEKAGYPIADIPADGDALIRHLMLGPTNSGFDGKVVRERLSLSRYKDFLESLPNQIQDEVNARWGAPEADPYVHDGAFALPFARFGELLIGIQPARGYNIDPKESYHSPDLVPPHGYLAFYAFLREEFGAQAVIHMGKHGNLEWLPGKALALSEACYPEAILGPLPHLYPFIVNDPGEGTQAKRRTAAVIIDHLTPPLTRAESYGPLKDLEALVDEYYEASGGDSRRIQLLSRQILDLVADIGLDRDAGIAKGESEGEALKKLDAYLCDLKEMQIRDGLHVFGVSPEGRLLTDLTVALARVPRGLGEGGDASLQRAIAGDAGLSFVPATPPSVLPDISPTGGEIDKGPDLSSTSIVWGSLVGDPISPLVGEMSGRTEGGSSTFDPLDCDMAAIWTGPRAEILADILDAPWRTNGDTVERIELLATKLVSGEITCPPLWSQTRSVLDEIEARLKPSILACGPAEIAGLLRGLDGRFVPPGPSGAPTRGRPDVLPTGRNFYSVDSRAVPTPAAYELGKKSAELLIRRYVQDHGEWPISFGLTAWGTSNMRTGGDDIAQALALIGVKPVWDMASRRVTGYEIIPQAVLRRPRVDVTLRISGFFRDAFPEQIALFDKAIRAVGALEEDAADNPIAERMRGEAARLAAAGLDEKAAAKRAGYRIFGSKPGAYGAGLQALIDEKGWEQRADLAEAYLVWGSYAYGAGEEGRAERGVFEEQLRSIQAVVQNQDNREHDLLDSDDYYQFEGGMAAAAEMVGGARPAIYHNDHSRPEKPVIRSLEEEIGRVVRGRVVNPKWIEGVMRHGYKGAFEIAATVDYLFAFAATTGAVGNHHFEAVYQAFVADPKVRDFMAEKNPAALSDMRERLMEAIERRLWTPRSNSAQFNLTESNETKKRAGRQP
;
A
#
# COMPACT_ATOMS: atom_id res chain seq x y z
N MET A 1 15.61 15.53 -24.51
CA MET A 1 15.80 14.53 -25.59
C MET A 1 14.49 13.79 -25.80
N ILE A 2 14.15 13.40 -27.04
CA ILE A 2 12.97 12.56 -27.34
C ILE A 2 13.48 11.22 -27.85
N ASN A 3 13.12 10.13 -27.18
CA ASN A 3 13.50 8.78 -27.54
C ASN A 3 12.31 7.99 -28.11
N THR A 4 12.53 7.31 -29.23
CA THR A 4 11.51 6.50 -29.93
C THR A 4 11.94 5.03 -30.12
N THR A 5 13.05 4.60 -29.50
CA THR A 5 13.65 3.29 -29.76
C THR A 5 12.92 2.11 -29.12
N GLY A 6 12.19 2.34 -28.02
CA GLY A 6 11.50 1.29 -27.26
C GLY A 6 12.44 0.27 -26.60
N PHE A 7 13.72 0.63 -26.40
CA PHE A 7 14.72 -0.22 -25.73
C PHE A 7 15.26 0.46 -24.49
N ALA A 8 15.52 -0.31 -23.43
CA ALA A 8 16.27 0.12 -22.27
C ALA A 8 17.69 -0.46 -22.30
N VAL A 9 18.65 0.25 -21.70
CA VAL A 9 20.01 -0.26 -21.51
C VAL A 9 20.10 -1.00 -20.17
N SER A 10 19.45 -0.46 -19.14
CA SER A 10 19.43 -1.04 -17.81
C SER A 10 18.41 -2.17 -17.70
N ALA A 11 18.72 -3.17 -16.87
CA ALA A 11 17.79 -4.22 -16.46
C ALA A 11 17.31 -3.95 -15.03
N PRO A 12 16.02 -4.21 -14.70
CA PRO A 12 15.55 -4.14 -13.31
C PRO A 12 16.42 -5.01 -12.39
N GLY A 13 16.79 -4.49 -11.23
CA GLY A 13 17.60 -5.20 -10.22
C GLY A 13 19.12 -5.17 -10.47
N ALA A 14 19.56 -4.82 -11.68
CA ALA A 14 20.98 -4.62 -11.98
C ALA A 14 21.44 -3.20 -11.66
N ASP A 15 22.75 -3.03 -11.47
CA ASP A 15 23.36 -1.71 -11.35
C ASP A 15 23.02 -0.84 -12.57
N ARG A 16 22.61 0.39 -12.27
CA ARG A 16 22.22 1.35 -13.30
C ARG A 16 23.39 1.65 -14.24
N GLN A 17 23.13 1.58 -15.54
CA GLN A 17 24.07 2.02 -16.57
C GLN A 17 23.61 3.35 -17.16
N SER A 18 24.48 4.36 -17.11
CA SER A 18 24.21 5.64 -17.78
C SER A 18 24.08 5.44 -19.29
N THR A 19 23.13 6.13 -19.91
CA THR A 19 22.88 6.04 -21.35
C THR A 19 23.43 7.26 -22.09
N VAL A 20 23.71 7.13 -23.38
CA VAL A 20 24.07 8.28 -24.22
C VAL A 20 22.96 9.35 -24.28
N LEU A 21 21.72 8.96 -23.98
CA LEU A 21 20.55 9.83 -24.05
C LEU A 21 20.52 10.89 -22.93
N GLU A 22 21.21 10.61 -21.82
CA GLU A 22 21.28 11.50 -20.65
C GLU A 22 22.62 12.25 -20.56
N ALA A 23 23.51 12.11 -21.54
CA ALA A 23 24.86 12.70 -21.51
C ALA A 23 24.87 14.24 -21.34
N ASN A 24 23.83 14.92 -21.85
CA ASN A 24 23.67 16.37 -21.72
C ASN A 24 22.81 16.77 -20.51
N ASP A 25 22.52 15.85 -19.59
CA ASP A 25 21.71 16.06 -18.38
C ASP A 25 20.30 16.60 -18.68
N ALA A 26 19.76 16.30 -19.86
CA ALA A 26 18.42 16.72 -20.26
C ALA A 26 17.40 15.64 -19.91
N ILE A 27 16.18 16.04 -19.55
CA ILE A 27 15.06 15.12 -19.46
C ILE A 27 14.93 14.31 -20.76
N VAL A 28 14.75 13.00 -20.62
CA VAL A 28 14.55 12.06 -21.72
C VAL A 28 13.07 11.69 -21.77
N LEU A 29 12.37 12.16 -22.79
CA LEU A 29 10.97 11.83 -23.04
C LEU A 29 10.87 10.57 -23.89
N GLN A 30 10.08 9.59 -23.45
CA GLN A 30 9.78 8.38 -24.21
C GLN A 30 8.54 8.61 -25.07
N ALA A 31 8.72 8.72 -26.39
CA ALA A 31 7.65 8.78 -27.38
C ALA A 31 7.47 7.42 -28.04
N ILE A 32 6.22 6.97 -28.18
CA ILE A 32 5.91 5.57 -28.49
C ILE A 32 5.49 5.46 -29.95
N PHE A 33 6.11 4.51 -30.66
CA PHE A 33 5.62 4.01 -31.94
C PHE A 33 4.83 2.73 -31.64
N SER A 34 3.51 2.84 -31.56
CA SER A 34 2.70 1.70 -31.15
C SER A 34 2.69 0.63 -32.23
N ALA A 35 2.81 -0.62 -31.80
CA ALA A 35 2.65 -1.77 -32.69
C ALA A 35 1.18 -2.03 -33.07
N SER A 36 0.23 -1.30 -32.46
CA SER A 36 -1.21 -1.40 -32.71
C SER A 36 -1.66 -0.35 -33.73
N SER A 37 -2.82 -0.56 -34.35
CA SER A 37 -3.43 0.46 -35.21
C SER A 37 -4.02 1.60 -34.37
N ARG A 38 -4.26 2.75 -35.00
CA ARG A 38 -4.86 3.91 -34.34
C ARG A 38 -6.26 3.60 -33.84
N GLU A 39 -7.03 2.84 -34.61
CA GLU A 39 -8.40 2.42 -34.28
C GLU A 39 -8.41 1.53 -33.04
N ALA A 40 -7.47 0.57 -32.96
CA ALA A 40 -7.33 -0.30 -31.79
C ALA A 40 -6.95 0.50 -30.53
N TRP A 41 -6.01 1.44 -30.65
CA TRP A 41 -5.65 2.33 -29.54
C TRP A 41 -6.82 3.24 -29.13
N ALA A 42 -7.55 3.81 -30.09
CA ALA A 42 -8.67 4.70 -29.83
C ALA A 42 -9.82 3.97 -29.11
N ALA A 43 -10.14 2.74 -29.52
CA ALA A 43 -11.18 1.91 -28.90
C ALA A 43 -10.78 1.32 -27.53
N SER A 44 -9.48 1.18 -27.26
CA SER A 44 -9.01 0.55 -26.01
C SER A 44 -9.00 1.53 -24.83
N SER A 45 -9.57 1.13 -23.69
CA SER A 45 -9.39 1.83 -22.42
C SER A 45 -7.98 1.64 -21.85
N GLN A 46 -7.28 0.57 -22.24
CA GLN A 46 -5.91 0.29 -21.81
C GLN A 46 -4.90 1.22 -22.53
N GLY A 47 -5.18 1.55 -23.79
CA GLY A 47 -4.30 2.34 -24.65
C GLY A 47 -3.26 1.48 -25.36
N LEU A 48 -2.28 0.91 -24.64
CA LEU A 48 -1.25 0.07 -25.25
C LEU A 48 -1.48 -1.42 -25.07
N SER A 49 -1.02 -2.22 -26.04
CA SER A 49 -0.91 -3.67 -25.89
C SER A 49 0.10 -4.04 -24.78
N ALA A 50 -0.02 -5.24 -24.20
CA ALA A 50 0.92 -5.73 -23.20
C ALA A 50 2.38 -5.74 -23.68
N ARG A 51 2.61 -6.03 -24.97
CA ARG A 51 3.93 -5.93 -25.59
C ARG A 51 4.47 -4.50 -25.57
N ASP A 52 3.65 -3.54 -26.00
CA ASP A 52 4.03 -2.13 -26.01
C ASP A 52 4.23 -1.60 -24.59
N LEU A 53 3.43 -2.02 -23.61
CA LEU A 53 3.62 -1.69 -22.19
C LEU A 53 5.01 -2.14 -21.69
N GLY A 54 5.38 -3.39 -21.94
CA GLY A 54 6.70 -3.90 -21.52
C GLY A 54 7.87 -3.18 -22.20
N MET A 55 7.81 -3.00 -23.52
CA MET A 55 8.92 -2.45 -24.31
C MET A 55 9.03 -0.93 -24.24
N ASN A 56 7.91 -0.21 -24.30
CA ASN A 56 7.89 1.24 -24.43
C ASN A 56 7.61 1.98 -23.12
N VAL A 57 7.26 1.28 -22.04
CA VAL A 57 6.92 1.92 -20.75
C VAL A 57 7.75 1.34 -19.62
N ALA A 58 7.49 0.08 -19.21
CA ALA A 58 8.09 -0.48 -18.00
C ALA A 58 9.62 -0.56 -18.06
N LEU A 59 10.20 -1.04 -19.18
CA LEU A 59 11.66 -1.06 -19.34
C LEU A 59 12.28 0.34 -19.46
N PRO A 60 11.75 1.26 -20.30
CA PRO A 60 12.19 2.67 -20.33
C PRO A 60 12.14 3.43 -19.00
N GLU A 61 11.21 3.07 -18.10
CA GLU A 61 11.15 3.64 -16.74
C GLU A 61 12.43 3.33 -15.94
N VAL A 62 13.05 2.16 -16.15
CA VAL A 62 14.32 1.76 -15.51
C VAL A 62 15.48 2.69 -15.89
N ASP A 63 15.47 3.18 -17.14
CA ASP A 63 16.42 4.18 -17.64
C ASP A 63 16.03 5.62 -17.21
N GLY A 64 15.02 5.80 -16.36
CA GLY A 64 14.58 7.10 -15.83
C GLY A 64 13.86 7.97 -16.84
N ARG A 65 13.34 7.38 -17.92
CA ARG A 65 12.66 8.13 -18.99
C ARG A 65 11.25 8.52 -18.56
N VAL A 66 10.84 9.72 -18.97
CA VAL A 66 9.50 10.25 -18.70
C VAL A 66 8.57 9.82 -19.82
N LEU A 67 7.49 9.10 -19.48
CA LEU A 67 6.51 8.67 -20.47
C LEU A 67 5.82 9.89 -21.08
N SER A 68 5.77 9.95 -22.41
CA SER A 68 5.00 10.96 -23.13
C SER A 68 3.75 10.35 -23.75
N ARG A 69 3.65 10.20 -25.08
CA ARG A 69 2.48 9.68 -25.80
C ARG A 69 2.85 8.71 -26.92
N ALA A 70 1.86 7.94 -27.38
CA ALA A 70 1.92 7.22 -28.65
C ALA A 70 1.78 8.20 -29.80
N VAL A 71 2.88 8.46 -30.50
CA VAL A 71 2.96 9.49 -31.56
C VAL A 71 2.73 8.93 -32.96
N SER A 72 2.78 7.61 -33.12
CA SER A 72 2.44 6.94 -34.37
C SER A 72 1.90 5.53 -34.13
N PHE A 73 1.16 5.03 -35.11
CA PHE A 73 0.44 3.77 -35.05
C PHE A 73 0.69 2.92 -36.29
N LYS A 74 0.65 1.60 -36.13
CA LYS A 74 0.87 0.65 -37.22
C LYS A 74 -0.29 0.70 -38.23
N SER A 75 0.02 1.00 -39.48
CA SER A 75 -0.96 1.14 -40.57
C SER A 75 -0.53 0.32 -41.80
N ALA A 76 -1.50 -0.27 -42.51
CA ALA A 76 -1.27 -0.96 -43.77
C ALA A 76 -1.24 0.08 -44.90
N ALA A 77 -0.12 0.78 -45.04
CA ALA A 77 -0.01 1.95 -45.92
C ALA A 77 -0.28 1.65 -47.40
N ARG A 78 0.16 0.49 -47.90
CA ARG A 78 -0.14 0.05 -49.27
C ARG A 78 -0.03 -1.47 -49.41
N TYR A 79 -0.88 -2.04 -50.26
CA TYR A 79 -0.66 -3.39 -50.79
C TYR A 79 0.37 -3.32 -51.93
N ASP A 80 1.40 -4.15 -51.87
CA ASP A 80 2.40 -4.25 -52.94
C ASP A 80 2.13 -5.52 -53.76
N ALA A 81 1.60 -5.31 -54.96
CA ALA A 81 1.21 -6.39 -55.87
C ALA A 81 2.40 -7.22 -56.37
N ALA A 82 3.64 -6.71 -56.32
CA ALA A 82 4.80 -7.47 -56.77
C ALA A 82 5.25 -8.52 -55.73
N VAL A 83 4.98 -8.28 -54.45
CA VAL A 83 5.29 -9.22 -53.34
C VAL A 83 4.04 -9.81 -52.70
N GLU A 84 2.86 -9.50 -53.24
CA GLU A 84 1.53 -9.88 -52.75
C GLU A 84 1.31 -9.65 -51.23
N ALA A 85 1.91 -8.59 -50.68
CA ALA A 85 1.90 -8.32 -49.25
C ALA A 85 1.55 -6.86 -48.92
N ASN A 86 0.96 -6.65 -47.74
CA ASN A 86 0.76 -5.32 -47.19
C ASN A 86 2.09 -4.77 -46.66
N ILE A 87 2.51 -3.62 -47.19
CA ILE A 87 3.63 -2.84 -46.65
C ILE A 87 3.11 -2.03 -45.47
N VAL A 88 3.63 -2.36 -44.29
CA VAL A 88 3.27 -1.72 -43.04
C VAL A 88 4.17 -0.51 -42.80
N SER A 89 3.59 0.61 -42.39
CA SER A 89 4.32 1.78 -41.89
C SER A 89 3.79 2.23 -40.52
N SER A 90 4.56 3.08 -39.85
CA SER A 90 4.08 3.82 -38.67
C SER A 90 3.49 5.15 -39.12
N GLU A 91 2.18 5.32 -39.01
CA GLU A 91 1.47 6.52 -39.40
C GLU A 91 1.41 7.51 -38.22
N PRO A 92 1.86 8.75 -38.38
CA PRO A 92 1.90 9.74 -37.30
C PRO A 92 0.50 10.23 -36.91
N ASP A 93 0.28 10.46 -35.62
CA ASP A 93 -0.89 11.19 -35.12
C ASP A 93 -0.49 12.61 -34.70
N ALA A 94 -1.00 13.60 -35.44
CA ALA A 94 -0.60 14.99 -35.29
C ALA A 94 -0.89 15.56 -33.90
N GLY A 95 -2.04 15.20 -33.29
CA GLY A 95 -2.39 15.67 -31.95
C GLY A 95 -1.42 15.14 -30.90
N ARG A 96 -1.07 13.84 -31.00
CA ARG A 96 -0.10 13.22 -30.09
C ARG A 96 1.31 13.78 -30.29
N MET A 97 1.74 14.01 -31.53
CA MET A 97 3.03 14.64 -31.82
C MET A 97 3.13 16.05 -31.26
N ASN A 98 2.07 16.85 -31.40
CA ASN A 98 2.01 18.22 -30.87
C ASN A 98 2.13 18.26 -29.34
N TYR A 99 1.48 17.33 -28.64
CA TYR A 99 1.63 17.21 -27.18
C TYR A 99 3.09 16.94 -26.80
N VAL A 100 3.74 15.94 -27.43
CA VAL A 100 5.13 15.58 -27.10
C VAL A 100 6.09 16.72 -27.43
N ALA A 101 5.91 17.40 -28.56
CA ALA A 101 6.70 18.56 -28.94
C ALA A 101 6.55 19.71 -27.93
N SER A 102 5.33 19.97 -27.48
CA SER A 102 5.04 21.01 -26.49
C SER A 102 5.65 20.69 -25.14
N LEU A 103 5.55 19.44 -24.68
CA LEU A 103 6.14 18.99 -23.42
C LEU A 103 7.67 19.10 -23.47
N ALA A 104 8.29 18.69 -24.58
CA ALA A 104 9.73 18.83 -24.81
C ALA A 104 10.16 20.31 -24.80
N ALA A 105 9.39 21.18 -25.46
CA ALA A 105 9.65 22.62 -25.49
C ALA A 105 9.53 23.25 -24.11
N ASN A 106 8.55 22.83 -23.29
CA ASN A 106 8.37 23.34 -21.93
C ASN A 106 9.51 22.92 -21.00
N TRP A 107 9.98 21.67 -21.07
CA TRP A 107 11.18 21.23 -20.36
C TRP A 107 12.44 22.00 -20.80
N ALA A 108 12.61 22.23 -22.11
CA ALA A 108 13.74 23.01 -22.62
C ALA A 108 13.68 24.47 -22.16
N ARG A 109 12.48 25.08 -22.16
CA ARG A 109 12.26 26.45 -21.67
C ARG A 109 12.55 26.57 -20.19
N LEU A 110 12.08 25.61 -19.38
CA LEU A 110 12.35 25.56 -17.94
C LEU A 110 13.86 25.58 -17.66
N ARG A 111 14.62 24.75 -18.39
CA ARG A 111 16.09 24.68 -18.27
C ARG A 111 16.80 25.97 -18.70
N GLN A 112 16.28 26.69 -19.69
CA GLN A 112 16.88 27.93 -20.19
C GLN A 112 16.58 29.15 -19.30
N MET A 113 15.50 29.09 -18.53
CA MET A 113 15.05 30.20 -17.69
C MET A 113 15.86 30.26 -16.39
N PRO A 114 16.37 31.43 -15.96
CA PRO A 114 17.05 31.54 -14.66
C PRO A 114 16.05 31.35 -13.51
N ALA A 115 16.51 30.82 -12.37
CA ALA A 115 15.66 30.50 -11.22
C ALA A 115 14.80 31.68 -10.73
N GLU A 116 15.38 32.88 -10.73
CA GLU A 116 14.72 34.14 -10.34
C GLU A 116 13.52 34.54 -11.23
N SER A 117 13.41 33.95 -12.43
CA SER A 117 12.29 34.19 -13.36
C SER A 117 11.28 33.04 -13.42
N ARG A 118 11.51 31.96 -12.66
CA ARG A 118 10.66 30.77 -12.70
C ARG A 118 9.45 30.93 -11.77
N ARG A 119 8.28 30.65 -12.31
CA ARG A 119 6.99 30.49 -11.62
C ARG A 119 6.66 29.03 -11.47
N VAL A 120 6.47 28.59 -10.24
CA VAL A 120 6.19 27.20 -9.88
C VAL A 120 4.86 27.15 -9.14
N ALA A 121 4.05 26.15 -9.44
CA ALA A 121 2.87 25.85 -8.66
C ALA A 121 3.11 24.59 -7.82
N LEU A 122 2.77 24.63 -6.53
CA LEU A 122 2.80 23.49 -5.63
C LEU A 122 1.37 23.15 -5.20
N VAL A 123 0.91 21.96 -5.54
CA VAL A 123 -0.44 21.47 -5.30
C VAL A 123 -0.41 20.47 -4.14
N ILE A 124 -1.22 20.75 -3.12
CA ILE A 124 -1.38 19.93 -1.92
C ILE A 124 -2.67 19.13 -2.04
N ALA A 125 -2.61 17.81 -1.83
CA ALA A 125 -3.79 16.95 -1.89
C ALA A 125 -4.74 17.22 -0.71
N ASN A 126 -6.05 17.14 -0.95
CA ASN A 126 -7.07 17.18 0.11
C ASN A 126 -8.14 16.13 -0.17
N TYR A 127 -7.89 14.93 0.36
CA TYR A 127 -8.83 13.82 0.30
C TYR A 127 -8.74 13.06 1.64
N PRO A 128 -9.85 12.83 2.38
CA PRO A 128 -11.20 13.35 2.14
C PRO A 128 -11.28 14.89 2.13
N ASN A 129 -12.35 15.47 1.58
CA ASN A 129 -12.44 16.89 1.19
C ASN A 129 -12.67 17.89 2.36
N ARG A 130 -12.35 17.50 3.61
CA ARG A 130 -12.58 18.32 4.81
C ARG A 130 -11.35 19.15 5.18
N ASP A 131 -11.58 20.28 5.85
CA ASP A 131 -10.51 21.18 6.32
C ASP A 131 -9.59 20.56 7.38
N GLY A 132 -10.03 19.52 8.09
CA GLY A 132 -9.18 18.70 8.97
C GLY A 132 -8.24 17.75 8.21
N ARG A 133 -8.41 17.66 6.89
CA ARG A 133 -7.80 16.67 5.99
C ARG A 133 -6.91 17.28 4.88
N LEU A 134 -6.43 18.51 5.05
CA LEU A 134 -5.55 19.16 4.08
C LEU A 134 -4.15 18.53 4.11
N GLY A 135 -3.51 18.36 2.96
CA GLY A 135 -2.17 17.79 2.88
C GLY A 135 -2.12 16.29 3.13
N ASN A 136 -3.11 15.54 2.64
CA ASN A 136 -3.05 14.09 2.68
C ASN A 136 -1.75 13.59 2.00
N GLY A 137 -1.12 12.61 2.62
CA GLY A 137 0.26 12.21 2.41
C GLY A 137 0.56 11.05 3.35
N VAL A 138 0.46 9.81 2.86
CA VAL A 138 0.71 8.63 3.70
C VAL A 138 2.13 8.66 4.22
N GLY A 139 2.30 8.71 5.55
CA GLY A 139 3.60 8.76 6.20
C GLY A 139 4.41 10.05 5.99
N LEU A 140 3.83 11.08 5.39
CA LEU A 140 4.52 12.33 5.07
C LEU A 140 3.91 13.51 5.83
N ASP A 141 4.73 14.32 6.48
CA ASP A 141 4.38 15.64 6.95
C ASP A 141 4.41 16.64 5.79
N THR A 142 3.34 16.61 4.98
CA THR A 142 3.19 17.44 3.78
C THR A 142 3.36 18.94 4.07
N PRO A 143 2.76 19.51 5.13
CA PRO A 143 2.98 20.92 5.48
C PRO A 143 4.43 21.24 5.81
N ALA A 144 5.09 20.47 6.68
CA ALA A 144 6.48 20.72 7.04
C ALA A 144 7.43 20.51 5.84
N GLY A 145 7.22 19.46 5.05
CA GLY A 145 7.99 19.22 3.83
C GLY A 145 7.84 20.34 2.81
N THR A 146 6.65 20.95 2.72
CA THR A 146 6.42 22.13 1.85
C THR A 146 7.26 23.33 2.32
N ILE A 147 7.37 23.55 3.63
CA ILE A 147 8.25 24.62 4.17
C ILE A 147 9.71 24.36 3.82
N GLU A 148 10.19 23.11 3.92
CA GLU A 148 11.56 22.77 3.53
C GLU A 148 11.81 22.99 2.04
N VAL A 149 10.84 22.65 1.17
CA VAL A 149 10.89 22.98 -0.26
C VAL A 149 10.96 24.49 -0.48
N MET A 150 10.13 25.28 0.20
CA MET A 150 10.15 26.75 0.07
C MET A 150 11.51 27.33 0.46
N ARG A 151 12.10 26.89 1.58
CA ARG A 151 13.43 27.31 2.04
C ARG A 151 14.53 26.91 1.06
N ALA A 152 14.45 25.70 0.50
CA ALA A 152 15.40 25.22 -0.49
C ALA A 152 15.31 26.00 -1.81
N MET A 153 14.10 26.32 -2.25
CA MET A 153 13.86 27.15 -3.44
C MET A 153 14.36 28.58 -3.24
N GLU A 154 14.08 29.21 -2.10
CA GLU A 154 14.62 30.54 -1.76
C GLU A 154 16.15 30.54 -1.80
N LYS A 155 16.78 29.55 -1.16
CA LYS A 155 18.25 29.39 -1.17
C LYS A 155 18.81 29.16 -2.59
N ALA A 156 18.04 28.54 -3.47
CA ALA A 156 18.39 28.31 -4.87
C ALA A 156 18.12 29.54 -5.78
N GLY A 157 17.62 30.65 -5.22
CA GLY A 157 17.40 31.90 -5.95
C GLY A 157 16.03 32.00 -6.63
N TYR A 158 15.07 31.14 -6.30
CA TYR A 158 13.68 31.35 -6.71
C TYR A 158 13.09 32.53 -5.94
N PRO A 159 12.21 33.33 -6.56
CA PRO A 159 11.62 34.50 -5.91
C PRO A 159 10.48 34.05 -4.98
N ILE A 160 10.85 33.54 -3.81
CA ILE A 160 9.94 33.15 -2.74
C ILE A 160 9.83 34.31 -1.75
N ALA A 161 8.62 34.59 -1.27
CA ALA A 161 8.36 35.62 -0.27
C ALA A 161 7.42 35.10 0.82
N ASP A 162 7.45 35.74 1.99
CA ASP A 162 6.52 35.50 3.10
C ASP A 162 6.41 34.03 3.54
N ILE A 163 7.54 33.31 3.57
CA ILE A 163 7.59 31.89 3.99
C ILE A 163 7.02 31.76 5.41
N PRO A 164 5.96 30.96 5.62
CA PRO A 164 5.41 30.74 6.95
C PRO A 164 6.45 30.12 7.90
N ALA A 165 6.30 30.38 9.20
CA ALA A 165 7.26 29.91 10.20
C ALA A 165 7.41 28.37 10.23
N ASP A 166 6.29 27.66 10.07
CA ASP A 166 6.16 26.21 10.13
C ASP A 166 4.96 25.71 9.31
N GLY A 167 4.80 24.38 9.25
CA GLY A 167 3.70 23.73 8.54
C GLY A 167 2.31 24.11 9.07
N ASP A 168 2.16 24.30 10.38
CA ASP A 168 0.89 24.73 10.97
C ASP A 168 0.52 26.15 10.50
N ALA A 169 1.49 27.06 10.41
CA ALA A 169 1.31 28.42 9.93
C ALA A 169 0.94 28.45 8.45
N LEU A 170 1.53 27.56 7.64
CA LEU A 170 1.17 27.38 6.24
C LEU A 170 -0.30 26.94 6.12
N ILE A 171 -0.72 25.88 6.82
CA ILE A 171 -2.10 25.39 6.74
C ILE A 171 -3.10 26.45 7.22
N ARG A 172 -2.82 27.13 8.34
CA ARG A 172 -3.66 28.25 8.79
C ARG A 172 -3.78 29.33 7.72
N HIS A 173 -2.68 29.66 7.04
CA HIS A 173 -2.69 30.65 5.96
C HIS A 173 -3.53 30.18 4.76
N LEU A 174 -3.44 28.91 4.37
CA LEU A 174 -4.26 28.34 3.29
C LEU A 174 -5.75 28.37 3.64
N MET A 175 -6.11 27.98 4.87
CA MET A 175 -7.50 27.92 5.36
C MET A 175 -8.19 29.29 5.48
N LEU A 176 -7.43 30.40 5.48
CA LEU A 176 -8.01 31.75 5.38
C LEU A 176 -8.61 32.03 3.99
N GLY A 177 -8.21 31.29 2.96
CA GLY A 177 -8.76 31.36 1.60
C GLY A 177 -9.71 30.20 1.28
N PRO A 178 -10.23 30.13 0.05
CA PRO A 178 -11.09 29.02 -0.37
C PRO A 178 -10.45 27.65 -0.09
N THR A 179 -11.25 26.70 0.35
CA THR A 179 -10.88 25.28 0.50
C THR A 179 -12.01 24.41 -0.07
N ASN A 180 -11.86 23.08 -0.08
CA ASN A 180 -12.93 22.19 -0.53
C ASN A 180 -14.20 22.23 0.34
N SER A 181 -14.10 22.78 1.56
CA SER A 181 -15.26 23.05 2.44
C SER A 181 -16.00 24.35 2.10
N GLY A 182 -15.60 25.05 1.03
CA GLY A 182 -16.21 26.29 0.56
C GLY A 182 -15.37 27.54 0.82
N PHE A 183 -15.91 28.71 0.43
CA PHE A 183 -15.23 30.01 0.53
C PHE A 183 -16.02 31.09 1.27
N ASP A 184 -17.18 30.77 1.86
CA ASP A 184 -17.98 31.73 2.62
C ASP A 184 -17.20 32.30 3.80
N GLY A 185 -17.12 33.63 3.88
CA GLY A 185 -16.33 34.33 4.90
C GLY A 185 -14.81 34.21 4.74
N LYS A 186 -14.33 33.54 3.68
CA LYS A 186 -12.90 33.36 3.38
C LYS A 186 -12.38 34.45 2.43
N VAL A 187 -11.07 34.71 2.49
CA VAL A 187 -10.39 35.69 1.64
C VAL A 187 -10.07 35.08 0.28
N VAL A 188 -10.83 35.45 -0.75
CA VAL A 188 -10.56 35.03 -2.13
C VAL A 188 -9.38 35.82 -2.70
N ARG A 189 -8.21 35.18 -2.77
CA ARG A 189 -6.95 35.80 -3.22
C ARG A 189 -6.74 35.74 -4.73
N GLU A 190 -7.07 34.61 -5.34
CA GLU A 190 -6.92 34.37 -6.77
C GLU A 190 -8.29 34.06 -7.38
N ARG A 191 -8.52 34.57 -8.59
CA ARG A 191 -9.79 34.41 -9.32
C ARG A 191 -9.52 34.11 -10.79
N LEU A 192 -10.42 33.36 -11.42
CA LEU A 192 -10.46 33.20 -12.88
C LEU A 192 -11.82 33.65 -13.39
N SER A 193 -11.87 34.64 -14.28
CA SER A 193 -13.15 35.11 -14.80
C SER A 193 -13.86 34.02 -15.61
N LEU A 194 -15.20 34.02 -15.58
CA LEU A 194 -16.00 33.08 -16.37
C LEU A 194 -15.68 33.15 -17.86
N SER A 195 -15.39 34.35 -18.38
CA SER A 195 -15.00 34.52 -19.79
C SER A 195 -13.72 33.75 -20.13
N ARG A 196 -12.67 33.90 -19.30
CA ARG A 196 -11.39 33.22 -19.50
C ARG A 196 -11.52 31.71 -19.31
N TYR A 197 -12.34 31.29 -18.34
CA TYR A 197 -12.66 29.88 -18.16
C TYR A 197 -13.39 29.27 -19.37
N LYS A 198 -14.35 30.00 -19.95
CA LYS A 198 -15.07 29.55 -21.15
C LYS A 198 -14.14 29.44 -22.36
N ASP A 199 -13.25 30.42 -22.57
CA ASP A 199 -12.22 30.35 -23.61
C ASP A 199 -11.37 29.07 -23.44
N PHE A 200 -10.97 28.75 -22.20
CA PHE A 200 -10.24 27.51 -21.89
C PHE A 200 -11.08 26.27 -22.19
N LEU A 201 -12.33 26.22 -21.73
CA LEU A 201 -13.23 25.08 -21.95
C LEU A 201 -13.47 24.83 -23.44
N GLU A 202 -13.69 25.88 -24.22
CA GLU A 202 -13.88 25.83 -25.68
C GLU A 202 -12.62 25.33 -26.43
N SER A 203 -11.43 25.44 -25.82
CA SER A 203 -10.19 24.90 -26.37
C SER A 203 -10.03 23.38 -26.19
N LEU A 204 -10.79 22.77 -25.26
CA LEU A 204 -10.74 21.34 -24.99
C LEU A 204 -11.53 20.55 -26.05
N PRO A 205 -11.31 19.24 -26.22
CA PRO A 205 -12.12 18.44 -27.14
C PRO A 205 -13.61 18.52 -26.82
N ASN A 206 -14.47 18.57 -27.85
CA ASN A 206 -15.93 18.67 -27.68
C ASN A 206 -16.50 17.63 -26.72
N GLN A 207 -15.98 16.40 -26.74
CA GLN A 207 -16.37 15.35 -25.80
C GLN A 207 -16.24 15.80 -24.34
N ILE A 208 -15.13 16.44 -23.97
CA ILE A 208 -14.90 16.93 -22.59
C ILE A 208 -15.89 18.05 -22.26
N GLN A 209 -16.12 18.97 -23.20
CA GLN A 209 -17.07 20.06 -23.02
C GLN A 209 -18.48 19.52 -22.77
N ASP A 210 -18.92 18.59 -23.62
CA ASP A 210 -20.24 17.98 -23.56
C ASP A 210 -20.42 17.18 -22.27
N GLU A 211 -19.44 16.34 -21.88
CA GLU A 211 -19.50 15.52 -20.67
C GLU A 211 -19.54 16.38 -19.39
N VAL A 212 -18.71 17.41 -19.30
CA VAL A 212 -18.68 18.30 -18.12
C VAL A 212 -19.97 19.10 -18.02
N ASN A 213 -20.44 19.71 -19.11
CA ASN A 213 -21.68 20.48 -19.12
C ASN A 213 -22.91 19.59 -18.86
N ALA A 214 -22.91 18.35 -19.37
CA ALA A 214 -23.99 17.40 -19.14
C ALA A 214 -24.07 16.97 -17.66
N ARG A 215 -22.93 16.80 -16.99
CA ARG A 215 -22.91 16.41 -15.57
C ARG A 215 -23.15 17.58 -14.63
N TRP A 216 -22.54 18.73 -14.89
CA TRP A 216 -22.46 19.84 -13.93
C TRP A 216 -23.27 21.08 -14.33
N GLY A 217 -23.90 21.09 -15.50
CA GLY A 217 -24.67 22.21 -16.00
C GLY A 217 -23.78 23.30 -16.60
N ALA A 218 -24.20 24.56 -16.48
CA ALA A 218 -23.42 25.69 -16.97
C ALA A 218 -22.34 26.10 -15.95
N PRO A 219 -21.17 26.61 -16.39
CA PRO A 219 -20.09 27.06 -15.49
C PRO A 219 -20.55 28.07 -14.44
N GLU A 220 -21.52 28.93 -14.77
CA GLU A 220 -22.12 29.92 -13.87
C GLU A 220 -22.77 29.31 -12.62
N ALA A 221 -23.19 28.06 -12.69
CA ALA A 221 -23.85 27.35 -11.60
C ALA A 221 -22.87 26.64 -10.66
N ASP A 222 -21.57 26.66 -10.96
CA ASP A 222 -20.57 25.99 -10.13
C ASP A 222 -20.51 26.65 -8.73
N PRO A 223 -20.45 25.85 -7.64
CA PRO A 223 -20.47 26.37 -6.28
C PRO A 223 -19.36 27.37 -5.95
N TYR A 224 -18.25 27.38 -6.70
CA TYR A 224 -17.11 28.29 -6.47
C TYR A 224 -17.20 29.58 -7.29
N VAL A 225 -18.27 29.83 -8.03
CA VAL A 225 -18.45 31.06 -8.81
C VAL A 225 -19.10 32.15 -7.97
N HIS A 226 -18.43 33.31 -7.90
CA HIS A 226 -18.93 34.52 -7.26
C HIS A 226 -18.50 35.76 -8.05
N ASP A 227 -19.39 36.74 -8.20
CA ASP A 227 -19.15 37.97 -8.98
C ASP A 227 -18.60 37.72 -10.40
N GLY A 228 -19.08 36.66 -11.07
CA GLY A 228 -18.68 36.34 -12.44
C GLY A 228 -17.27 35.73 -12.59
N ALA A 229 -16.68 35.22 -11.51
CA ALA A 229 -15.39 34.54 -11.50
C ALA A 229 -15.36 33.35 -10.54
N PHE A 230 -14.50 32.37 -10.81
CA PHE A 230 -14.20 31.29 -9.87
C PHE A 230 -13.33 31.82 -8.72
N ALA A 231 -13.70 31.52 -7.48
CA ALA A 231 -12.88 31.72 -6.30
C ALA A 231 -11.92 30.55 -6.14
N LEU A 232 -10.62 30.78 -6.37
CA LEU A 232 -9.63 29.69 -6.44
C LEU A 232 -8.90 29.48 -5.11
N PRO A 233 -8.65 28.22 -4.68
CA PRO A 233 -8.00 27.87 -3.42
C PRO A 233 -6.47 27.99 -3.50
N PHE A 234 -5.97 29.18 -3.85
CA PHE A 234 -4.55 29.48 -3.98
C PHE A 234 -4.07 30.53 -2.97
N ALA A 235 -2.80 30.40 -2.59
CA ALA A 235 -2.02 31.40 -1.87
C ALA A 235 -0.69 31.65 -2.59
N ARG A 236 -0.24 32.90 -2.62
CA ARG A 236 0.95 33.33 -3.34
C ARG A 236 2.07 33.69 -2.35
N PHE A 237 3.27 33.21 -2.65
CA PHE A 237 4.49 33.39 -1.86
C PHE A 237 5.61 33.85 -2.80
N GLY A 238 5.49 35.08 -3.33
CA GLY A 238 6.31 35.55 -4.45
C GLY A 238 5.83 34.96 -5.79
N GLU A 239 6.71 34.30 -6.54
CA GLU A 239 6.34 33.56 -7.76
C GLU A 239 6.10 32.06 -7.52
N LEU A 240 5.99 31.64 -6.26
CA LEU A 240 5.45 30.34 -5.90
C LEU A 240 3.97 30.46 -5.58
N LEU A 241 3.15 29.63 -6.22
CA LEU A 241 1.73 29.50 -5.92
C LEU A 241 1.48 28.17 -5.21
N ILE A 242 0.90 28.19 -4.01
CA ILE A 242 0.51 26.98 -3.30
C ILE A 242 -1.02 26.84 -3.36
N GLY A 243 -1.50 25.70 -3.86
CA GLY A 243 -2.93 25.44 -4.05
C GLY A 243 -3.41 24.19 -3.34
N ILE A 244 -4.64 24.22 -2.82
CA ILE A 244 -5.34 23.02 -2.36
C ILE A 244 -6.01 22.38 -3.57
N GLN A 245 -5.72 21.10 -3.83
CA GLN A 245 -6.28 20.39 -4.97
C GLN A 245 -7.82 20.33 -4.84
N PRO A 246 -8.58 20.76 -5.85
CA PRO A 246 -10.04 20.71 -5.80
C PRO A 246 -10.57 19.28 -5.67
N ALA A 247 -11.73 19.15 -5.02
CA ALA A 247 -12.47 17.90 -4.90
C ALA A 247 -12.96 17.40 -6.29
N ARG A 248 -13.09 16.07 -6.43
CA ARG A 248 -13.56 15.44 -7.69
C ARG A 248 -15.06 15.62 -7.99
N GLY A 249 -15.83 16.20 -7.07
CA GLY A 249 -17.26 16.46 -7.25
C GLY A 249 -18.21 15.49 -6.54
N TYR A 250 -17.73 14.40 -5.94
CA TYR A 250 -18.58 13.47 -5.17
C TYR A 250 -19.31 14.14 -4.00
N ASN A 251 -18.77 15.23 -3.47
CA ASN A 251 -19.35 16.05 -2.41
C ASN A 251 -20.40 17.06 -2.90
N ILE A 252 -20.43 17.36 -4.21
CA ILE A 252 -21.37 18.36 -4.78
C ILE A 252 -22.78 17.76 -4.90
N ASP A 253 -22.84 16.52 -5.38
CA ASP A 253 -24.08 15.75 -5.47
C ASP A 253 -23.81 14.28 -5.11
N PRO A 254 -23.73 13.96 -3.80
CA PRO A 254 -23.40 12.62 -3.34
C PRO A 254 -24.35 11.56 -3.86
N LYS A 255 -25.65 11.87 -3.95
CA LYS A 255 -26.72 10.91 -4.26
C LYS A 255 -26.66 10.37 -5.69
N GLU A 256 -26.36 11.19 -6.69
CA GLU A 256 -26.20 10.68 -8.06
C GLU A 256 -24.75 10.25 -8.36
N SER A 257 -23.77 10.81 -7.64
CA SER A 257 -22.36 10.57 -7.94
C SER A 257 -21.85 9.20 -7.47
N TYR A 258 -22.41 8.62 -6.39
CA TYR A 258 -21.90 7.34 -5.87
C TYR A 258 -22.14 6.16 -6.81
N HIS A 259 -23.07 6.28 -7.77
CA HIS A 259 -23.30 5.28 -8.84
C HIS A 259 -22.40 5.45 -10.07
N SER A 260 -21.51 6.46 -10.07
CA SER A 260 -20.75 6.87 -11.25
C SER A 260 -19.23 6.71 -11.02
N PRO A 261 -18.65 5.52 -11.24
CA PRO A 261 -17.21 5.29 -11.13
C PRO A 261 -16.34 6.19 -12.01
N ASP A 262 -16.92 6.64 -13.13
CA ASP A 262 -16.31 7.50 -14.14
C ASP A 262 -16.75 8.97 -14.00
N LEU A 263 -17.06 9.43 -12.78
CA LEU A 263 -17.42 10.83 -12.52
C LEU A 263 -16.37 11.80 -13.10
N VAL A 264 -16.84 12.66 -14.00
CA VAL A 264 -16.04 13.71 -14.63
C VAL A 264 -15.85 14.88 -13.68
N PRO A 265 -14.69 15.55 -13.68
CA PRO A 265 -14.39 16.65 -12.76
C PRO A 265 -15.31 17.88 -12.99
N PRO A 266 -15.68 18.62 -11.92
CA PRO A 266 -16.52 19.82 -12.02
C PRO A 266 -15.79 21.01 -12.64
N HIS A 267 -16.54 22.06 -13.01
CA HIS A 267 -15.99 23.26 -13.64
C HIS A 267 -14.91 23.92 -12.77
N GLY A 268 -15.11 24.03 -11.45
CA GLY A 268 -14.12 24.56 -10.52
C GLY A 268 -12.79 23.80 -10.51
N TYR A 269 -12.81 22.48 -10.76
CA TYR A 269 -11.60 21.68 -10.92
C TYR A 269 -10.84 22.06 -12.18
N LEU A 270 -11.53 22.19 -13.32
CA LEU A 270 -10.93 22.64 -14.57
C LEU A 270 -10.39 24.07 -14.45
N ALA A 271 -11.15 24.97 -13.80
CA ALA A 271 -10.78 26.36 -13.58
C ALA A 271 -9.47 26.51 -12.79
N PHE A 272 -9.27 25.68 -11.77
CA PHE A 272 -8.02 25.63 -11.00
C PHE A 272 -6.80 25.42 -11.90
N TYR A 273 -6.82 24.39 -12.76
CA TYR A 273 -5.68 24.10 -13.64
C TYR A 273 -5.60 25.01 -14.86
N ALA A 274 -6.73 25.53 -15.35
CA ALA A 274 -6.76 26.57 -16.38
C ALA A 274 -6.00 27.82 -15.90
N PHE A 275 -6.28 28.26 -14.68
CA PHE A 275 -5.57 29.37 -14.05
C PHE A 275 -4.06 29.10 -13.95
N LEU A 276 -3.66 27.91 -13.50
CA LEU A 276 -2.24 27.52 -13.43
C LEU A 276 -1.54 27.61 -14.79
N ARG A 277 -2.21 27.16 -15.85
CA ARG A 277 -1.65 27.06 -17.20
C ARG A 277 -1.59 28.39 -17.92
N GLU A 278 -2.65 29.17 -17.86
CA GLU A 278 -2.88 30.29 -18.79
C GLU A 278 -2.74 31.66 -18.14
N GLU A 279 -3.11 31.79 -16.86
CA GLU A 279 -3.11 33.08 -16.17
C GLU A 279 -1.89 33.23 -15.26
N PHE A 280 -1.67 32.29 -14.34
CA PHE A 280 -0.42 32.21 -13.61
C PHE A 280 0.75 31.82 -14.53
N GLY A 281 0.48 30.96 -15.52
CA GLY A 281 1.47 30.53 -16.51
C GLY A 281 2.65 29.80 -15.85
N ALA A 282 2.36 28.81 -15.00
CA ALA A 282 3.36 27.97 -14.35
C ALA A 282 4.32 27.34 -15.36
N GLN A 283 5.61 27.32 -15.05
CA GLN A 283 6.59 26.58 -15.87
C GLN A 283 6.84 25.17 -15.36
N ALA A 284 6.50 24.88 -14.10
CA ALA A 284 6.47 23.54 -13.54
C ALA A 284 5.39 23.45 -12.45
N VAL A 285 4.86 22.25 -12.27
CA VAL A 285 3.93 21.90 -11.18
C VAL A 285 4.59 20.85 -10.29
N ILE A 286 4.48 21.04 -8.98
CA ILE A 286 4.84 20.08 -7.95
C ILE A 286 3.55 19.59 -7.32
N HIS A 287 3.22 18.30 -7.42
CA HIS A 287 2.21 17.71 -6.53
C HIS A 287 2.94 17.16 -5.30
N MET A 288 2.54 17.58 -4.10
CA MET A 288 3.27 17.24 -2.88
C MET A 288 2.60 16.10 -2.12
N GLY A 289 3.24 14.93 -2.12
CA GLY A 289 2.84 13.76 -1.34
C GLY A 289 1.88 12.80 -2.06
N LYS A 290 1.98 11.52 -1.70
CA LYS A 290 1.05 10.46 -2.12
C LYS A 290 -0.34 10.70 -1.50
N HIS A 291 -1.41 10.82 -2.27
CA HIS A 291 -1.45 11.08 -3.71
C HIS A 291 -2.53 12.11 -3.99
N GLY A 292 -2.43 12.77 -5.13
CA GLY A 292 -3.43 13.69 -5.63
C GLY A 292 -4.55 12.92 -6.31
N ASN A 293 -5.50 13.63 -6.88
CA ASN A 293 -6.66 13.01 -7.54
C ASN A 293 -6.66 13.16 -9.07
N LEU A 294 -5.65 13.81 -9.66
CA LEU A 294 -5.56 14.18 -11.08
C LEU A 294 -5.26 12.96 -11.97
N GLU A 295 -4.26 12.18 -11.60
CA GLU A 295 -3.81 10.97 -12.28
C GLU A 295 -4.84 9.83 -12.21
N TRP A 296 -5.90 9.99 -11.42
CA TRP A 296 -7.00 9.05 -11.25
C TRP A 296 -8.29 9.49 -11.96
N LEU A 297 -8.27 10.62 -12.67
CA LEU A 297 -9.43 11.10 -13.44
C LEU A 297 -9.78 10.16 -14.61
N PRO A 298 -11.03 10.15 -15.09
CA PRO A 298 -11.46 9.23 -16.14
C PRO A 298 -10.62 9.35 -17.41
N GLY A 299 -10.40 8.22 -18.08
CA GLY A 299 -9.67 8.14 -19.35
C GLY A 299 -8.85 6.86 -19.48
N LYS A 300 -8.03 6.78 -20.53
CA LYS A 300 -7.17 5.61 -20.78
C LYS A 300 -6.17 5.37 -19.64
N ALA A 301 -5.78 4.11 -19.46
CA ALA A 301 -4.79 3.68 -18.46
C ALA A 301 -3.39 4.25 -18.75
N LEU A 302 -2.96 4.21 -20.01
CA LEU A 302 -1.68 4.77 -20.46
C LEU A 302 -1.74 5.22 -21.92
N ALA A 303 -0.70 5.95 -22.37
CA ALA A 303 -0.63 6.56 -23.70
C ALA A 303 -1.92 7.34 -24.02
N LEU A 304 -2.21 8.33 -23.17
CA LEU A 304 -3.47 9.08 -23.16
C LEU A 304 -3.81 9.73 -24.52
N SER A 305 -5.11 9.91 -24.75
CA SER A 305 -5.68 10.77 -25.80
C SER A 305 -5.99 12.17 -25.26
N GLU A 306 -6.29 13.13 -26.14
CA GLU A 306 -6.75 14.49 -25.77
C GLU A 306 -8.04 14.48 -24.96
N ALA A 307 -8.88 13.47 -25.17
CA ALA A 307 -10.10 13.25 -24.40
C ALA A 307 -9.87 12.57 -23.04
N CYS A 308 -8.62 12.35 -22.61
CA CYS A 308 -8.36 11.87 -21.26
C CYS A 308 -8.23 13.07 -20.31
N TYR A 309 -9.03 13.11 -19.25
CA TYR A 309 -9.05 14.22 -18.29
C TYR A 309 -7.69 14.59 -17.69
N PRO A 310 -6.80 13.65 -17.30
CA PRO A 310 -5.48 14.01 -16.79
C PRO A 310 -4.65 14.83 -17.80
N GLU A 311 -4.78 14.52 -19.11
CA GLU A 311 -4.10 15.27 -20.17
C GLU A 311 -4.80 16.61 -20.46
N ALA A 312 -6.12 16.60 -20.62
CA ALA A 312 -6.90 17.79 -20.97
C ALA A 312 -6.70 18.91 -19.93
N ILE A 313 -6.60 18.52 -18.66
CA ILE A 313 -6.50 19.44 -17.52
C ILE A 313 -5.07 19.93 -17.31
N LEU A 314 -4.10 19.02 -17.11
CA LEU A 314 -2.71 19.42 -16.83
C LEU A 314 -1.99 19.93 -18.08
N GLY A 315 -2.31 19.38 -19.24
CA GLY A 315 -1.60 19.66 -20.48
C GLY A 315 -0.13 19.24 -20.44
N PRO A 316 0.69 19.73 -21.38
CA PRO A 316 2.10 19.37 -21.50
C PRO A 316 3.00 20.15 -20.50
N LEU A 317 2.57 20.29 -19.25
CA LEU A 317 3.35 20.96 -18.19
C LEU A 317 4.42 20.02 -17.60
N PRO A 318 5.66 20.49 -17.35
CA PRO A 318 6.62 19.80 -16.52
C PRO A 318 6.03 19.51 -15.14
N HIS A 319 6.00 18.25 -14.76
CA HIS A 319 5.36 17.77 -13.54
C HIS A 319 6.36 16.99 -12.68
N LEU A 320 6.59 17.48 -11.47
CA LEU A 320 7.46 16.89 -10.46
C LEU A 320 6.60 16.40 -9.30
N TYR A 321 6.95 15.25 -8.74
CA TYR A 321 6.07 14.63 -7.76
C TYR A 321 6.86 13.93 -6.65
N PRO A 322 7.08 14.60 -5.50
CA PRO A 322 7.47 13.97 -4.25
C PRO A 322 6.54 12.81 -3.86
N PHE A 323 7.08 11.59 -3.79
CA PHE A 323 6.30 10.36 -3.60
C PHE A 323 7.02 9.37 -2.68
N ILE A 324 6.29 8.60 -1.88
CA ILE A 324 6.90 7.66 -0.94
C ILE A 324 7.55 6.47 -1.68
N VAL A 325 8.79 6.12 -1.32
CA VAL A 325 9.59 5.10 -2.03
C VAL A 325 8.98 3.69 -2.01
N ASN A 326 8.19 3.38 -0.98
CA ASN A 326 7.53 2.08 -0.83
C ASN A 326 6.16 2.00 -1.51
N ASP A 327 5.73 3.01 -2.28
CA ASP A 327 4.46 2.93 -3.01
C ASP A 327 4.63 3.02 -4.53
N PRO A 328 5.23 1.97 -5.14
CA PRO A 328 5.54 1.96 -6.56
C PRO A 328 4.31 2.07 -7.45
N GLY A 329 3.16 1.54 -7.01
CA GLY A 329 1.98 1.43 -7.87
C GLY A 329 1.39 2.78 -8.22
N GLU A 330 1.08 3.59 -7.22
CA GLU A 330 0.44 4.88 -7.44
C GLU A 330 1.41 5.90 -8.04
N GLY A 331 2.69 5.89 -7.65
CA GLY A 331 3.69 6.72 -8.32
C GLY A 331 3.86 6.34 -9.80
N THR A 332 3.78 5.05 -10.12
CA THR A 332 3.75 4.58 -11.53
C THR A 332 2.51 5.10 -12.27
N GLN A 333 1.35 5.18 -11.61
CA GLN A 333 0.15 5.77 -12.21
C GLN A 333 0.38 7.24 -12.58
N ALA A 334 0.98 8.02 -11.67
CA ALA A 334 1.35 9.41 -11.95
C ALA A 334 2.34 9.52 -13.12
N LYS A 335 3.40 8.69 -13.15
CA LYS A 335 4.35 8.64 -14.27
C LYS A 335 3.65 8.40 -15.62
N ARG A 336 2.68 7.47 -15.64
CA ARG A 336 2.05 7.00 -16.88
C ARG A 336 0.89 7.87 -17.37
N ARG A 337 0.18 8.56 -16.47
CA ARG A 337 -1.00 9.36 -16.81
C ARG A 337 -0.76 10.87 -16.79
N THR A 338 0.22 11.37 -16.05
CA THR A 338 0.52 12.82 -15.98
C THR A 338 1.95 13.17 -16.39
N ALA A 339 2.71 12.20 -16.93
CA ALA A 339 4.12 12.38 -17.29
C ALA A 339 4.98 12.89 -16.11
N ALA A 340 4.64 12.45 -14.89
CA ALA A 340 5.33 12.87 -13.68
C ALA A 340 6.79 12.39 -13.65
N VAL A 341 7.68 13.27 -13.22
CA VAL A 341 9.00 12.92 -12.70
C VAL A 341 8.86 12.72 -11.20
N ILE A 342 8.91 11.47 -10.76
CA ILE A 342 8.85 11.16 -9.33
C ILE A 342 10.14 11.64 -8.67
N ILE A 343 10.01 12.20 -7.47
CA ILE A 343 11.13 12.43 -6.55
C ILE A 343 10.83 11.58 -5.32
N ASP A 344 11.40 10.39 -5.26
CA ASP A 344 11.07 9.48 -4.16
C ASP A 344 11.56 10.04 -2.82
N HIS A 345 10.84 9.71 -1.74
CA HIS A 345 11.19 10.13 -0.39
C HIS A 345 11.12 8.96 0.59
N LEU A 346 11.86 9.11 1.70
CA LEU A 346 11.98 8.10 2.73
C LEU A 346 10.62 7.84 3.40
N THR A 347 10.47 6.63 3.92
CA THR A 347 9.33 6.23 4.74
C THR A 347 9.45 6.87 6.13
N PRO A 348 8.35 6.96 6.92
CA PRO A 348 8.45 7.34 8.33
C PRO A 348 9.49 6.51 9.08
N PRO A 349 10.16 7.08 10.10
CA PRO A 349 10.99 6.29 10.99
C PRO A 349 10.13 5.27 11.72
N LEU A 350 10.62 4.03 11.78
CA LEU A 350 9.97 2.92 12.47
C LEU A 350 10.62 2.67 13.83
N THR A 351 9.84 2.12 14.75
CA THR A 351 10.30 1.71 16.08
C THR A 351 9.51 0.47 16.54
N ARG A 352 9.98 -0.19 17.61
CA ARG A 352 9.20 -1.22 18.31
C ARG A 352 8.07 -0.57 19.11
N ALA A 353 6.91 -1.19 19.09
CA ALA A 353 5.73 -0.74 19.82
C ALA A 353 5.95 -0.69 21.33
N GLU A 354 6.64 -1.71 21.87
CA GLU A 354 6.88 -1.87 23.32
C GLU A 354 5.59 -1.96 24.15
N SER A 355 5.74 -2.23 25.45
CA SER A 355 4.61 -2.41 26.37
C SER A 355 4.38 -1.14 27.19
N TYR A 356 3.10 -0.80 27.45
CA TYR A 356 2.72 0.45 28.09
C TYR A 356 1.44 0.29 28.91
N GLY A 357 1.20 1.24 29.84
CA GLY A 357 -0.04 1.33 30.60
C GLY A 357 -0.51 -0.01 31.18
N PRO A 358 -1.79 -0.38 31.02
CA PRO A 358 -2.31 -1.65 31.51
C PRO A 358 -1.60 -2.90 30.98
N LEU A 359 -1.01 -2.87 29.78
CA LEU A 359 -0.27 -4.01 29.23
C LEU A 359 1.04 -4.24 30.00
N LYS A 360 1.68 -3.16 30.46
CA LYS A 360 2.87 -3.25 31.32
C LYS A 360 2.54 -3.75 32.72
N ASP A 361 1.42 -3.29 33.28
CA ASP A 361 0.93 -3.81 34.57
C ASP A 361 0.59 -5.30 34.46
N LEU A 362 0.04 -5.71 33.31
CA LEU A 362 -0.28 -7.10 33.01
C LEU A 362 0.98 -7.97 32.85
N GLU A 363 2.00 -7.49 32.15
CA GLU A 363 3.32 -8.15 32.10
C GLU A 363 3.88 -8.36 33.51
N ALA A 364 3.87 -7.33 34.36
CA ALA A 364 4.36 -7.43 35.73
C ALA A 364 3.57 -8.47 36.57
N LEU A 365 2.25 -8.56 36.38
CA LEU A 365 1.43 -9.59 37.04
C LEU A 365 1.74 -11.00 36.51
N VAL A 366 1.95 -11.15 35.20
CA VAL A 366 2.35 -12.43 34.59
C VAL A 366 3.74 -12.85 35.08
N ASP A 367 4.68 -11.91 35.19
CA ASP A 367 6.01 -12.11 35.78
C ASP A 367 5.92 -12.65 37.21
N GLU A 368 5.15 -11.96 38.05
CA GLU A 368 4.94 -12.40 39.43
C GLU A 368 4.26 -13.78 39.52
N TYR A 369 3.32 -14.07 38.60
CA TYR A 369 2.64 -15.37 38.55
C TYR A 369 3.64 -16.51 38.33
N TYR A 370 4.58 -16.33 37.39
CA TYR A 370 5.59 -17.34 37.09
C TYR A 370 6.64 -17.45 38.20
N GLU A 371 7.01 -16.38 38.89
CA GLU A 371 7.88 -16.45 40.07
C GLU A 371 7.23 -17.23 41.21
N ALA A 372 5.93 -17.03 41.45
CA ALA A 372 5.17 -17.74 42.47
C ALA A 372 4.93 -19.24 42.13
N SER A 373 4.99 -19.60 40.84
CA SER A 373 4.72 -20.95 40.33
C SER A 373 5.57 -22.06 40.95
N GLY A 374 6.76 -21.70 41.47
CA GLY A 374 7.70 -22.63 42.09
C GLY A 374 7.55 -22.86 43.60
N GLY A 375 6.64 -22.15 44.31
CA GLY A 375 6.62 -22.23 45.78
C GLY A 375 5.39 -21.72 46.54
N ASP A 376 4.46 -20.98 45.93
CA ASP A 376 3.28 -20.44 46.64
C ASP A 376 1.97 -20.63 45.85
N SER A 377 1.30 -21.76 46.09
CA SER A 377 0.04 -22.11 45.43
C SER A 377 -1.12 -21.15 45.71
N ARG A 378 -1.10 -20.43 46.84
CA ARG A 378 -2.16 -19.46 47.17
C ARG A 378 -1.95 -18.17 46.40
N ARG A 379 -0.71 -17.73 46.24
CA ARG A 379 -0.36 -16.54 45.45
C ARG A 379 -0.69 -16.74 43.97
N ILE A 380 -0.39 -17.90 43.39
CA ILE A 380 -0.74 -18.27 42.01
C ILE A 380 -2.25 -18.11 41.76
N GLN A 381 -3.10 -18.66 42.62
CA GLN A 381 -4.56 -18.58 42.45
C GLN A 381 -5.08 -17.13 42.50
N LEU A 382 -4.47 -16.30 43.35
CA LEU A 382 -4.83 -14.88 43.43
C LEU A 382 -4.37 -14.12 42.18
N LEU A 383 -3.13 -14.33 41.74
CA LEU A 383 -2.56 -13.66 40.56
C LEU A 383 -3.28 -14.07 39.27
N SER A 384 -3.58 -15.36 39.09
CA SER A 384 -4.39 -15.86 37.97
C SER A 384 -5.71 -15.11 37.86
N ARG A 385 -6.45 -14.98 38.98
CA ARG A 385 -7.71 -14.24 39.02
C ARG A 385 -7.51 -12.76 38.70
N GLN A 386 -6.50 -12.11 39.28
CA GLN A 386 -6.21 -10.69 39.02
C GLN A 386 -5.87 -10.43 37.55
N ILE A 387 -5.06 -11.30 36.94
CA ILE A 387 -4.68 -11.25 35.52
C ILE A 387 -5.94 -11.39 34.66
N LEU A 388 -6.73 -12.43 34.88
CA LEU A 388 -7.93 -12.69 34.06
C LEU A 388 -9.01 -11.62 34.25
N ASP A 389 -9.19 -11.08 35.46
CA ASP A 389 -10.12 -9.97 35.73
C ASP A 389 -9.67 -8.70 34.99
N LEU A 390 -8.37 -8.37 35.02
CA LEU A 390 -7.83 -7.21 34.30
C LEU A 390 -7.94 -7.36 32.79
N VAL A 391 -7.60 -8.53 32.26
CA VAL A 391 -7.72 -8.89 30.83
C VAL A 391 -9.16 -8.75 30.35
N ALA A 392 -10.12 -9.26 31.11
CA ALA A 392 -11.54 -9.14 30.80
C ALA A 392 -12.04 -7.69 30.91
N ASP A 393 -11.57 -6.92 31.90
CA ASP A 393 -11.98 -5.52 32.06
C ASP A 393 -11.51 -4.67 30.89
N ILE A 394 -10.26 -4.81 30.42
CA ILE A 394 -9.78 -4.02 29.29
C ILE A 394 -10.19 -4.60 27.92
N GLY A 395 -10.85 -5.77 27.90
CA GLY A 395 -11.32 -6.47 26.70
C GLY A 395 -10.22 -7.18 25.90
N LEU A 396 -9.07 -7.44 26.52
CA LEU A 396 -7.92 -8.11 25.90
C LEU A 396 -8.12 -9.63 25.77
N ASP A 397 -9.05 -10.22 26.53
CA ASP A 397 -9.46 -11.62 26.40
C ASP A 397 -9.90 -11.94 24.96
N ARG A 398 -10.67 -11.02 24.38
CA ARG A 398 -11.17 -11.13 23.01
C ARG A 398 -10.05 -10.99 21.99
N ASP A 399 -9.17 -10.01 22.20
CA ASP A 399 -8.05 -9.71 21.30
C ASP A 399 -7.02 -10.86 21.27
N ALA A 400 -6.76 -11.48 22.43
CA ALA A 400 -5.84 -12.60 22.59
C ALA A 400 -6.45 -13.98 22.26
N GLY A 401 -7.73 -14.03 21.83
CA GLY A 401 -8.39 -15.28 21.46
C GLY A 401 -8.62 -16.24 22.64
N ILE A 402 -8.84 -15.70 23.84
CA ILE A 402 -9.10 -16.47 25.06
C ILE A 402 -10.60 -16.81 25.13
N ALA A 403 -10.93 -18.10 25.03
CA ALA A 403 -12.31 -18.56 24.96
C ALA A 403 -12.95 -18.69 26.36
N LYS A 404 -14.27 -18.50 26.46
CA LYS A 404 -15.00 -18.74 27.71
C LYS A 404 -14.93 -20.22 28.11
N GLY A 405 -14.42 -20.49 29.31
CA GLY A 405 -14.29 -21.84 29.85
C GLY A 405 -12.97 -22.54 29.51
N GLU A 406 -12.04 -21.83 28.85
CA GLU A 406 -10.66 -22.28 28.66
C GLU A 406 -9.93 -22.38 30.02
N SER A 407 -8.96 -23.30 30.13
CA SER A 407 -8.21 -23.47 31.38
C SER A 407 -7.33 -22.24 31.66
N GLU A 408 -7.12 -21.94 32.95
CA GLU A 408 -6.29 -20.78 33.35
C GLU A 408 -4.89 -20.83 32.73
N GLY A 409 -4.26 -22.01 32.65
CA GLY A 409 -2.93 -22.17 32.05
C GLY A 409 -2.90 -21.85 30.56
N GLU A 410 -3.90 -22.29 29.80
CA GLU A 410 -3.98 -21.98 28.36
C GLU A 410 -4.31 -20.50 28.12
N ALA A 411 -5.19 -19.91 28.93
CA ALA A 411 -5.50 -18.49 28.86
C ALA A 411 -4.25 -17.61 29.09
N LEU A 412 -3.44 -17.95 30.10
CA LEU A 412 -2.19 -17.24 30.39
C LEU A 412 -1.15 -17.42 29.27
N LYS A 413 -1.05 -18.61 28.68
CA LYS A 413 -0.12 -18.88 27.56
C LYS A 413 -0.49 -18.06 26.32
N LYS A 414 -1.78 -17.99 25.96
CA LYS A 414 -2.27 -17.16 24.85
C LYS A 414 -2.02 -15.68 25.11
N LEU A 415 -2.27 -15.24 26.35
CA LEU A 415 -2.02 -13.87 26.75
C LEU A 415 -0.55 -13.49 26.61
N ASP A 416 0.37 -14.31 27.12
CA ASP A 416 1.81 -14.08 27.03
C ASP A 416 2.29 -14.00 25.57
N ALA A 417 1.83 -14.92 24.72
CA ALA A 417 2.11 -14.90 23.29
C ALA A 417 1.62 -13.60 22.62
N TYR A 418 0.42 -13.15 22.99
CA TYR A 418 -0.18 -11.93 22.45
C TYR A 418 0.56 -10.67 22.89
N LEU A 419 0.93 -10.56 24.17
CA LEU A 419 1.73 -9.45 24.70
C LEU A 419 3.09 -9.35 24.00
N CYS A 420 3.76 -10.49 23.79
CA CYS A 420 5.01 -10.55 23.04
C CYS A 420 4.83 -10.08 21.58
N ASP A 421 3.78 -10.53 20.87
CA ASP A 421 3.53 -10.11 19.48
C ASP A 421 3.23 -8.60 19.38
N LEU A 422 2.51 -8.04 20.36
CA LEU A 422 2.27 -6.59 20.45
C LEU A 422 3.57 -5.82 20.66
N LYS A 423 4.38 -6.24 21.64
CA LYS A 423 5.64 -5.58 22.00
C LYS A 423 6.64 -5.54 20.85
N GLU A 424 6.67 -6.59 20.03
CA GLU A 424 7.57 -6.74 18.88
C GLU A 424 7.07 -6.10 17.58
N MET A 425 5.82 -5.63 17.57
CA MET A 425 5.24 -4.95 16.43
C MET A 425 6.10 -3.74 16.04
N GLN A 426 6.43 -3.64 14.76
CA GLN A 426 7.02 -2.43 14.19
C GLN A 426 5.90 -1.45 13.89
N ILE A 427 6.04 -0.22 14.38
CA ILE A 427 5.11 0.89 14.19
C ILE A 427 5.88 2.14 13.77
N ARG A 428 5.20 3.11 13.15
CA ARG A 428 5.80 4.42 12.89
C ARG A 428 5.97 5.23 14.19
N ASP A 429 7.07 5.98 14.27
CA ASP A 429 7.35 6.92 15.36
C ASP A 429 7.33 8.35 14.82
N GLY A 430 6.15 8.80 14.39
CA GLY A 430 5.96 10.07 13.70
C GLY A 430 5.89 9.92 12.17
N LEU A 431 6.24 10.98 11.45
CA LEU A 431 6.12 11.11 10.00
C LEU A 431 7.47 11.51 9.39
N HIS A 432 7.65 11.21 8.10
CA HIS A 432 8.78 11.76 7.34
C HIS A 432 8.53 13.22 7.01
N VAL A 433 9.59 14.05 7.00
CA VAL A 433 9.53 15.42 6.50
C VAL A 433 10.40 15.47 5.24
N PHE A 434 9.80 15.75 4.08
CA PHE A 434 10.52 15.78 2.81
C PHE A 434 11.73 16.71 2.89
N GLY A 435 12.92 16.18 2.60
CA GLY A 435 14.17 16.90 2.70
C GLY A 435 14.94 16.75 4.02
N VAL A 436 14.39 16.05 5.00
CA VAL A 436 14.99 15.90 6.34
C VAL A 436 15.20 14.43 6.68
N SER A 437 16.47 14.04 6.87
CA SER A 437 16.82 12.69 7.31
C SER A 437 16.58 12.51 8.81
N PRO A 438 16.25 11.30 9.30
CA PRO A 438 16.11 11.04 10.72
C PRO A 438 17.44 11.18 11.45
N GLU A 439 17.38 11.60 12.72
CA GLU A 439 18.54 11.79 13.60
C GLU A 439 18.33 11.09 14.95
N GLY A 440 19.43 10.92 15.71
CA GLY A 440 19.39 10.38 17.07
C GLY A 440 18.68 9.02 17.15
N ARG A 441 17.73 8.90 18.08
CA ARG A 441 16.96 7.66 18.29
C ARG A 441 16.19 7.22 17.04
N LEU A 442 15.59 8.15 16.28
CA LEU A 442 14.81 7.80 15.09
C LEU A 442 15.68 7.16 14.01
N LEU A 443 16.92 7.63 13.85
CA LEU A 443 17.91 7.02 12.96
C LEU A 443 18.30 5.62 13.43
N THR A 444 18.59 5.45 14.72
CA THR A 444 18.95 4.16 15.31
C THR A 444 17.84 3.14 15.10
N ASP A 445 16.62 3.48 15.51
CA ASP A 445 15.46 2.57 15.46
C ASP A 445 15.14 2.18 13.99
N LEU A 446 15.17 3.14 13.06
CA LEU A 446 14.98 2.85 11.64
C LEU A 446 16.11 1.95 11.11
N THR A 447 17.37 2.22 11.48
CA THR A 447 18.51 1.40 11.04
C THR A 447 18.38 -0.05 11.53
N VAL A 448 17.97 -0.24 12.78
CA VAL A 448 17.70 -1.58 13.34
C VAL A 448 16.55 -2.26 12.59
N ALA A 449 15.46 -1.53 12.31
CA ALA A 449 14.33 -2.07 11.56
C ALA A 449 14.73 -2.54 10.15
N LEU A 450 15.58 -1.78 9.44
CA LEU A 450 16.10 -2.14 8.12
C LEU A 450 17.14 -3.27 8.17
N ALA A 451 17.87 -3.39 9.28
CA ALA A 451 18.82 -4.47 9.51
C ALA A 451 18.16 -5.79 10.00
N ARG A 452 16.85 -5.73 10.34
CA ARG A 452 16.12 -6.82 10.99
C ARG A 452 15.95 -8.04 10.11
N VAL A 453 15.51 -7.84 8.88
CA VAL A 453 15.29 -8.91 7.89
C VAL A 453 16.58 -9.09 7.06
N PRO A 454 16.92 -10.31 6.62
CA PRO A 454 18.02 -10.52 5.69
C PRO A 454 17.86 -9.67 4.41
N ARG A 455 18.97 -9.13 3.91
CA ARG A 455 19.06 -8.31 2.69
C ARG A 455 19.76 -9.13 1.61
N GLY A 456 19.49 -8.88 0.33
CA GLY A 456 20.14 -9.62 -0.76
C GLY A 456 20.09 -11.15 -0.58
N LEU A 457 21.26 -11.79 -0.50
CA LEU A 457 21.40 -13.24 -0.24
C LEU A 457 21.33 -13.62 1.24
N GLY A 458 21.37 -12.65 2.16
CA GLY A 458 21.33 -12.87 3.60
C GLY A 458 22.64 -13.34 4.23
N GLU A 459 23.77 -13.11 3.57
CA GLU A 459 25.10 -13.54 3.99
C GLU A 459 26.00 -12.37 4.43
N GLY A 460 26.93 -12.63 5.36
CA GLY A 460 27.89 -11.62 5.83
C GLY A 460 27.20 -10.36 6.34
N GLY A 461 27.58 -9.20 5.79
CA GLY A 461 27.01 -7.89 6.16
C GLY A 461 25.51 -7.75 5.85
N ASP A 462 24.98 -8.56 4.94
CA ASP A 462 23.57 -8.55 4.54
C ASP A 462 22.68 -9.49 5.39
N ALA A 463 23.27 -10.21 6.36
CA ALA A 463 22.51 -11.04 7.29
C ALA A 463 21.61 -10.22 8.24
N SER A 464 20.59 -10.87 8.80
CA SER A 464 19.77 -10.28 9.88
C SER A 464 20.64 -9.99 11.10
N LEU A 465 20.58 -8.76 11.62
CA LEU A 465 21.33 -8.37 12.81
C LEU A 465 20.94 -9.22 14.03
N GLN A 466 19.64 -9.48 14.21
CA GLN A 466 19.09 -10.25 15.33
C GLN A 466 19.55 -11.70 15.28
N ARG A 467 19.57 -12.31 14.09
CA ARG A 467 20.11 -13.68 13.91
C ARG A 467 21.63 -13.73 14.08
N ALA A 468 22.36 -12.71 13.64
CA ALA A 468 23.80 -12.62 13.84
C ALA A 468 24.15 -12.53 15.34
N ILE A 469 23.42 -11.70 16.10
CA ILE A 469 23.52 -11.63 17.56
C ILE A 469 23.21 -12.98 18.20
N ALA A 470 22.11 -13.63 17.79
CA ALA A 470 21.73 -14.94 18.33
C ALA A 470 22.78 -16.03 18.05
N GLY A 471 23.38 -16.02 16.85
CA GLY A 471 24.46 -16.92 16.45
C GLY A 471 25.73 -16.71 17.29
N ASP A 472 26.21 -15.47 17.40
CA ASP A 472 27.44 -15.16 18.14
C ASP A 472 27.28 -15.27 19.67
N ALA A 473 26.06 -15.08 20.19
CA ALA A 473 25.72 -15.34 21.59
C ALA A 473 25.53 -16.84 21.90
N GLY A 474 25.65 -17.73 20.92
CA GLY A 474 25.51 -19.17 21.08
C GLY A 474 24.07 -19.64 21.34
N LEU A 475 23.07 -18.83 20.98
CA LEU A 475 21.64 -19.14 21.14
C LEU A 475 21.09 -19.99 19.99
N SER A 476 21.73 -19.93 18.83
CA SER A 476 21.29 -20.58 17.59
C SER A 476 22.42 -21.42 17.00
N PHE A 477 22.10 -22.61 16.46
CA PHE A 477 23.02 -23.36 15.59
C PHE A 477 22.57 -23.14 14.15
N VAL A 478 23.45 -22.60 13.29
CA VAL A 478 23.13 -22.22 11.91
C VAL A 478 22.78 -23.46 11.08
N PRO A 479 21.53 -23.66 10.61
CA PRO A 479 21.28 -24.57 9.51
C PRO A 479 21.69 -23.88 8.20
N ALA A 480 22.26 -24.64 7.27
CA ALA A 480 22.52 -24.15 5.92
C ALA A 480 21.21 -23.68 5.24
N THR A 481 21.25 -22.42 4.79
CA THR A 481 20.46 -21.73 3.77
C THR A 481 19.07 -22.31 3.41
N PRO A 482 17.95 -21.59 3.68
CA PRO A 482 16.72 -21.76 2.91
C PRO A 482 16.94 -21.29 1.45
N PRO A 483 16.12 -21.73 0.47
CA PRO A 483 16.28 -21.26 -0.91
C PRO A 483 16.18 -19.73 -0.94
N SER A 484 17.29 -19.11 -1.32
CA SER A 484 17.48 -17.68 -1.37
C SER A 484 16.54 -17.02 -2.39
N VAL A 485 16.30 -15.72 -2.18
CA VAL A 485 16.10 -14.78 -3.28
C VAL A 485 17.29 -14.98 -4.22
N LEU A 486 17.05 -15.66 -5.35
CA LEU A 486 18.13 -15.98 -6.29
C LEU A 486 18.81 -14.69 -6.79
N PRO A 487 20.13 -14.74 -7.03
CA PRO A 487 20.95 -13.57 -7.30
C PRO A 487 20.56 -12.84 -8.58
N ASP A 488 20.59 -11.51 -8.57
CA ASP A 488 20.95 -10.77 -9.78
C ASP A 488 22.44 -11.01 -10.03
N ILE A 489 22.74 -11.96 -10.92
CA ILE A 489 24.10 -12.34 -11.26
C ILE A 489 24.71 -11.20 -12.10
N SER A 490 25.76 -10.57 -11.56
CA SER A 490 26.62 -9.64 -12.28
C SER A 490 27.30 -10.33 -13.48
N PRO A 491 27.33 -9.74 -14.68
CA PRO A 491 27.95 -10.34 -15.85
C PRO A 491 29.45 -10.05 -15.85
N THR A 492 30.24 -10.79 -15.07
CA THR A 492 31.68 -10.87 -15.34
C THR A 492 31.99 -12.13 -16.12
N GLY A 493 32.55 -11.91 -17.31
CA GLY A 493 32.88 -12.93 -18.30
C GLY A 493 33.80 -14.01 -17.75
N GLY A 494 33.67 -15.20 -18.34
CA GLY A 494 34.30 -16.41 -17.85
C GLY A 494 35.83 -16.39 -17.89
N GLU A 495 36.40 -16.96 -16.85
CA GLU A 495 37.66 -17.69 -16.92
C GLU A 495 37.48 -19.02 -16.18
N ILE A 496 37.83 -20.10 -16.88
CA ILE A 496 37.84 -21.48 -16.38
C ILE A 496 39.15 -21.64 -15.62
N ASP A 497 39.09 -22.03 -14.35
CA ASP A 497 40.25 -22.64 -13.71
C ASP A 497 39.89 -23.93 -12.97
N LYS A 498 40.75 -24.95 -13.17
CA LYS A 498 40.56 -26.34 -12.75
C LYS A 498 41.14 -26.58 -11.36
N GLY A 499 40.44 -27.34 -10.51
CA GLY A 499 40.96 -27.89 -9.25
C GLY A 499 40.05 -29.00 -8.66
N PRO A 500 40.56 -29.92 -7.80
CA PRO A 500 40.43 -31.35 -8.07
C PRO A 500 39.41 -32.15 -7.22
N ASP A 501 39.14 -33.32 -7.80
CA ASP A 501 38.41 -34.54 -7.40
C ASP A 501 38.61 -35.06 -5.96
N LEU A 502 37.52 -35.49 -5.29
CA LEU A 502 37.53 -36.42 -4.15
C LEU A 502 36.20 -37.22 -4.00
N SER A 503 36.24 -38.45 -4.54
CA SER A 503 35.69 -39.75 -4.07
C SER A 503 34.49 -39.86 -3.08
N SER A 504 33.43 -40.49 -3.59
CA SER A 504 32.61 -41.62 -3.08
C SER A 504 32.54 -41.98 -1.58
N THR A 505 31.31 -42.13 -1.05
CA THR A 505 30.91 -43.24 -0.16
C THR A 505 29.38 -43.50 -0.17
N SER A 506 29.04 -44.74 0.17
CA SER A 506 27.83 -45.53 -0.13
C SER A 506 26.62 -45.36 0.82
N ILE A 507 25.42 -45.57 0.28
CA ILE A 507 24.13 -45.65 1.01
C ILE A 507 23.81 -47.12 1.37
N VAL A 508 23.38 -47.37 2.62
CA VAL A 508 22.81 -48.64 3.09
C VAL A 508 21.33 -48.44 3.40
N TRP A 509 20.49 -49.33 2.86
CA TRP A 509 19.05 -49.45 3.14
C TRP A 509 18.79 -50.34 4.36
N GLY A 510 17.82 -49.97 5.19
CA GLY A 510 17.28 -50.79 6.27
C GLY A 510 15.79 -50.49 6.52
N SER A 511 14.96 -51.52 6.36
CA SER A 511 13.50 -51.58 6.47
C SER A 511 13.02 -52.00 7.87
N LEU A 512 11.79 -51.58 8.28
CA LEU A 512 10.62 -52.45 8.65
C LEU A 512 9.59 -51.74 9.59
N VAL A 513 8.31 -51.74 9.16
CA VAL A 513 7.03 -52.11 9.87
C VAL A 513 6.65 -51.35 11.16
N GLY A 514 5.42 -50.92 11.49
CA GLY A 514 4.05 -51.01 10.94
C GLY A 514 3.00 -50.93 12.10
N ASP A 515 2.06 -49.97 12.03
CA ASP A 515 0.73 -49.76 12.69
C ASP A 515 0.58 -49.51 14.22
N PRO A 516 -0.54 -48.92 14.76
CA PRO A 516 -1.76 -48.32 14.15
C PRO A 516 -2.17 -46.90 14.66
N ILE A 517 -3.22 -46.35 14.03
CA ILE A 517 -3.89 -45.02 14.17
C ILE A 517 -4.80 -44.91 15.42
N SER A 518 -4.79 -43.75 16.12
CA SER A 518 -5.97 -43.15 16.81
C SER A 518 -5.71 -41.67 17.20
N PRO A 519 -6.71 -40.76 17.22
CA PRO A 519 -6.51 -39.30 17.22
C PRO A 519 -6.52 -38.70 18.64
N LEU A 520 -5.59 -37.78 18.92
CA LEU A 520 -5.64 -36.96 20.13
C LEU A 520 -5.61 -35.47 19.77
N VAL A 521 -6.48 -34.78 20.49
CA VAL A 521 -6.94 -33.40 20.36
C VAL A 521 -5.92 -32.46 21.01
N GLY A 522 -5.70 -31.32 20.36
CA GLY A 522 -5.20 -30.10 21.00
C GLY A 522 -3.72 -29.81 20.78
N GLU A 523 -3.35 -29.28 19.61
CA GLU A 523 -2.10 -28.54 19.46
C GLU A 523 -2.28 -27.35 18.50
N MET A 524 -2.22 -26.14 19.08
CA MET A 524 -2.17 -24.87 18.38
C MET A 524 -0.73 -24.54 18.01
N SER A 525 -0.38 -24.74 16.75
CA SER A 525 0.38 -23.85 15.86
C SER A 525 0.79 -24.71 14.67
N GLY A 526 0.47 -24.28 13.45
CA GLY A 526 0.72 -25.09 12.27
C GLY A 526 2.21 -25.22 11.97
N ARG A 527 2.90 -26.21 12.54
CA ARG A 527 4.24 -26.64 12.11
C ARG A 527 4.30 -28.15 11.88
N THR A 528 5.15 -28.50 10.93
CA THR A 528 5.58 -29.87 10.62
C THR A 528 6.24 -30.51 11.85
N GLU A 529 5.67 -31.61 12.34
CA GLU A 529 6.36 -32.51 13.25
C GLU A 529 7.60 -33.10 12.56
N GLY A 530 8.77 -32.94 13.20
CA GLY A 530 10.00 -33.67 12.85
C GLY A 530 11.14 -32.80 12.33
N GLY A 531 11.93 -32.20 13.22
CA GLY A 531 13.24 -31.60 12.92
C GLY A 531 13.82 -30.81 14.11
N SER A 532 15.08 -31.09 14.47
CA SER A 532 15.88 -30.50 15.57
C SER A 532 15.52 -29.05 15.97
N SER A 533 15.28 -28.80 17.27
CA SER A 533 14.90 -27.50 17.84
C SER A 533 16.02 -26.46 17.80
N THR A 534 16.13 -25.71 16.71
CA THR A 534 17.01 -24.52 16.60
C THR A 534 16.20 -23.25 16.86
N PHE A 535 16.66 -22.38 17.78
CA PHE A 535 16.05 -21.07 18.03
C PHE A 535 16.38 -20.08 16.91
N ASP A 536 15.34 -19.48 16.32
CA ASP A 536 15.43 -18.35 15.40
C ASP A 536 14.65 -17.16 16.00
N PRO A 537 15.30 -16.02 16.31
CA PRO A 537 14.63 -14.88 16.92
C PRO A 537 13.53 -14.25 16.03
N LEU A 538 13.52 -14.53 14.73
CA LEU A 538 12.48 -14.06 13.82
C LEU A 538 11.38 -15.11 13.56
N ASP A 539 11.65 -16.37 13.90
CA ASP A 539 10.74 -17.51 13.65
C ASP A 539 10.68 -18.51 14.83
N CYS A 540 10.49 -18.00 16.04
CA CYS A 540 10.19 -18.80 17.22
C CYS A 540 8.72 -18.70 17.65
N ASP A 541 8.26 -19.69 18.42
CA ASP A 541 7.06 -19.57 19.27
C ASP A 541 7.44 -18.72 20.48
N MET A 542 6.84 -17.54 20.62
CA MET A 542 7.20 -16.57 21.66
C MET A 542 6.89 -17.09 23.07
N ALA A 543 5.83 -17.88 23.24
CA ALA A 543 5.40 -18.39 24.55
C ALA A 543 6.10 -19.70 24.96
N ALA A 544 6.92 -20.29 24.08
CA ALA A 544 7.67 -21.49 24.42
C ALA A 544 8.75 -21.20 25.46
N ILE A 545 8.92 -22.12 26.41
CA ILE A 545 9.88 -22.00 27.51
C ILE A 545 11.31 -21.95 26.96
N TRP A 546 12.08 -20.97 27.41
CA TRP A 546 13.50 -20.83 27.11
C TRP A 546 14.31 -21.89 27.84
N THR A 547 14.92 -22.79 27.06
CA THR A 547 15.83 -23.84 27.56
C THR A 547 17.27 -23.65 27.07
N GLY A 548 17.53 -22.62 26.26
CA GLY A 548 18.85 -22.32 25.73
C GLY A 548 19.78 -21.60 26.72
N PRO A 549 21.03 -21.31 26.31
CA PRO A 549 21.98 -20.62 27.16
C PRO A 549 21.56 -19.18 27.43
N ARG A 550 21.97 -18.63 28.58
CA ARG A 550 21.76 -17.23 28.96
C ARG A 550 23.09 -16.49 28.91
N ALA A 551 23.45 -15.97 27.74
CA ALA A 551 24.70 -15.23 27.57
C ALA A 551 24.73 -14.00 28.48
N GLU A 552 25.87 -13.75 29.14
CA GLU A 552 26.02 -12.70 30.16
C GLU A 552 25.65 -11.31 29.61
N ILE A 553 26.13 -10.99 28.40
CA ILE A 553 25.80 -9.73 27.72
C ILE A 553 24.30 -9.54 27.45
N LEU A 554 23.51 -10.60 27.30
CA LEU A 554 22.05 -10.49 27.12
C LEU A 554 21.32 -10.48 28.47
N ALA A 555 21.87 -11.14 29.49
CA ALA A 555 21.35 -11.08 30.85
C ALA A 555 21.46 -9.66 31.43
N ASP A 556 22.57 -8.97 31.17
CA ASP A 556 22.83 -7.60 31.66
C ASP A 556 22.00 -6.52 30.96
N ILE A 557 21.33 -6.83 29.85
CA ILE A 557 20.53 -5.87 29.06
C ILE A 557 19.22 -5.52 29.75
N LEU A 558 18.62 -6.49 30.45
CA LEU A 558 17.29 -6.34 31.05
C LEU A 558 17.20 -7.14 32.34
N ASP A 559 16.99 -6.41 33.45
CA ASP A 559 16.74 -6.93 34.80
C ASP A 559 15.26 -7.33 34.97
N ALA A 560 14.79 -8.21 34.08
CA ALA A 560 13.47 -8.84 34.11
C ALA A 560 13.62 -10.37 34.07
N PRO A 561 12.60 -11.16 34.42
CA PRO A 561 12.67 -12.61 34.25
C PRO A 561 13.05 -13.03 32.81
N TRP A 562 13.76 -14.16 32.68
CA TRP A 562 14.13 -14.74 31.38
C TRP A 562 13.62 -16.19 31.28
N ARG A 563 12.35 -16.31 30.89
CA ARG A 563 11.52 -17.51 30.96
C ARG A 563 11.19 -18.08 29.58
N THR A 564 10.89 -17.22 28.61
CA THR A 564 10.35 -17.64 27.30
C THR A 564 11.28 -17.25 26.16
N ASN A 565 11.02 -17.81 24.98
CA ASN A 565 11.64 -17.34 23.74
C ASN A 565 11.38 -15.84 23.49
N GLY A 566 10.20 -15.33 23.86
CA GLY A 566 9.88 -13.91 23.80
C GLY A 566 10.84 -13.05 24.63
N ASP A 567 11.13 -13.46 25.86
CA ASP A 567 12.10 -12.79 26.74
C ASP A 567 13.52 -12.79 26.14
N THR A 568 13.88 -13.83 25.38
CA THR A 568 15.15 -13.91 24.63
C THR A 568 15.16 -12.91 23.46
N VAL A 569 14.08 -12.88 22.68
CA VAL A 569 13.94 -11.97 21.53
C VAL A 569 14.02 -10.52 21.99
N GLU A 570 13.33 -10.16 23.07
CA GLU A 570 13.38 -8.80 23.61
C GLU A 570 14.82 -8.35 23.93
N ARG A 571 15.61 -9.21 24.59
CA ARG A 571 17.01 -8.93 24.92
C ARG A 571 17.87 -8.75 23.67
N ILE A 572 17.65 -9.57 22.65
CA ILE A 572 18.34 -9.45 21.36
C ILE A 572 17.99 -8.11 20.69
N GLU A 573 16.72 -7.74 20.68
CA GLU A 573 16.25 -6.48 20.07
C GLU A 573 16.80 -5.25 20.81
N LEU A 574 16.81 -5.27 22.15
CA LEU A 574 17.42 -4.20 22.96
C LEU A 574 18.93 -4.11 22.75
N LEU A 575 19.63 -5.26 22.69
CA LEU A 575 21.06 -5.30 22.41
C LEU A 575 21.37 -4.77 21.00
N ALA A 576 20.56 -5.13 20.00
CA ALA A 576 20.71 -4.63 18.62
C ALA A 576 20.65 -3.10 18.58
N THR A 577 19.68 -2.48 19.26
CA THR A 577 19.56 -1.02 19.39
C THR A 577 20.79 -0.41 20.06
N LYS A 578 21.29 -0.99 21.15
CA LYS A 578 22.48 -0.50 21.87
C LYS A 578 23.78 -0.64 21.08
N LEU A 579 23.90 -1.68 20.26
CA LEU A 579 25.03 -1.88 19.35
C LEU A 579 25.01 -0.85 18.22
N VAL A 580 23.86 -0.63 17.58
CA VAL A 580 23.71 0.32 16.46
C VAL A 580 23.84 1.79 16.93
N SER A 581 23.39 2.10 18.14
CA SER A 581 23.57 3.44 18.72
C SER A 581 25.01 3.73 19.15
N GLY A 582 25.84 2.69 19.30
CA GLY A 582 27.19 2.79 19.86
C GLY A 582 27.24 2.89 21.40
N GLU A 583 26.11 2.68 22.09
CA GLU A 583 26.07 2.64 23.57
C GLU A 583 26.86 1.44 24.10
N ILE A 584 26.81 0.30 23.40
CA ILE A 584 27.58 -0.90 23.71
C ILE A 584 28.50 -1.23 22.53
N THR A 585 29.74 -1.61 22.83
CA THR A 585 30.69 -2.08 21.81
C THR A 585 30.48 -3.56 21.52
N CYS A 586 30.43 -3.94 20.24
CA CYS A 586 30.34 -5.34 19.83
C CYS A 586 31.56 -6.15 20.33
N PRO A 587 31.36 -7.29 21.03
CA PRO A 587 32.44 -8.13 21.50
C PRO A 587 33.44 -8.54 20.38
N PRO A 588 34.76 -8.60 20.64
CA PRO A 588 35.78 -8.89 19.62
C PRO A 588 35.55 -10.18 18.85
N LEU A 589 35.00 -11.22 19.50
CA LEU A 589 34.79 -12.55 18.92
C LEU A 589 33.46 -12.69 18.16
N TRP A 590 32.58 -11.70 18.20
CA TRP A 590 31.27 -11.72 17.53
C TRP A 590 31.41 -11.34 16.05
N SER A 591 31.95 -12.27 15.26
CA SER A 591 32.30 -12.02 13.85
C SER A 591 31.09 -11.80 12.94
N GLN A 592 29.96 -12.50 13.17
CA GLN A 592 28.76 -12.34 12.35
C GLN A 592 28.10 -10.99 12.63
N THR A 593 27.94 -10.65 13.91
CA THR A 593 27.37 -9.37 14.36
C THR A 593 28.23 -8.21 13.88
N ARG A 594 29.56 -8.31 14.00
CA ARG A 594 30.50 -7.30 13.50
C ARG A 594 30.37 -7.10 12.00
N SER A 595 30.25 -8.18 11.22
CA SER A 595 30.07 -8.05 9.77
C SER A 595 28.82 -7.25 9.41
N VAL A 596 27.71 -7.45 10.13
CA VAL A 596 26.47 -6.68 9.91
C VAL A 596 26.61 -5.23 10.39
N LEU A 597 27.26 -4.99 11.54
CA LEU A 597 27.49 -3.63 12.04
C LEU A 597 28.44 -2.81 11.15
N ASP A 598 29.49 -3.44 10.61
CA ASP A 598 30.41 -2.80 9.68
C ASP A 598 29.68 -2.38 8.39
N GLU A 599 28.78 -3.23 7.89
CA GLU A 599 27.91 -2.95 6.76
C GLU A 599 26.91 -1.82 7.05
N ILE A 600 26.34 -1.81 8.26
CA ILE A 600 25.45 -0.74 8.73
C ILE A 600 26.16 0.62 8.68
N GLU A 601 27.37 0.71 9.25
CA GLU A 601 28.12 1.97 9.31
C GLU A 601 28.72 2.35 7.95
N ALA A 602 29.11 1.38 7.11
CA ALA A 602 29.72 1.65 5.82
C ALA A 602 28.73 2.05 4.72
N ARG A 603 27.51 1.47 4.71
CA ARG A 603 26.53 1.71 3.63
C ARG A 603 25.13 2.04 4.12
N LEU A 604 24.52 1.25 5.00
CA LEU A 604 23.09 1.40 5.32
C LEU A 604 22.77 2.74 5.99
N LYS A 605 23.41 3.06 7.11
CA LYS A 605 23.19 4.30 7.85
C LYS A 605 23.57 5.55 7.05
N PRO A 606 24.71 5.58 6.31
CA PRO A 606 24.99 6.65 5.35
C PRO A 606 23.90 6.83 4.28
N SER A 607 23.31 5.74 3.76
CA SER A 607 22.25 5.83 2.75
C SER A 607 20.96 6.45 3.31
N ILE A 608 20.59 6.15 4.56
CA ILE A 608 19.46 6.77 5.26
C ILE A 608 19.74 8.27 5.45
N LEU A 609 20.92 8.63 5.96
CA LEU A 609 21.31 10.02 6.20
C LEU A 609 21.35 10.85 4.91
N ALA A 610 21.70 10.24 3.78
CA ALA A 610 21.73 10.92 2.49
C ALA A 610 20.34 11.23 1.91
N CYS A 611 19.27 10.60 2.40
CA CYS A 611 17.91 10.71 1.85
C CYS A 611 17.38 12.15 1.82
N GLY A 612 17.32 12.85 2.97
CA GLY A 612 16.82 14.22 3.03
C GLY A 612 17.52 15.20 2.08
N PRO A 613 18.87 15.31 2.13
CA PRO A 613 19.60 16.14 1.16
C PRO A 613 19.38 15.72 -0.30
N ALA A 614 19.29 14.42 -0.58
CA ALA A 614 19.07 13.90 -1.93
C ALA A 614 17.65 14.19 -2.45
N GLU A 615 16.63 14.16 -1.59
CA GLU A 615 15.25 14.53 -1.90
C GLU A 615 15.14 15.97 -2.41
N ILE A 616 15.72 16.92 -1.69
CA ILE A 616 15.77 18.33 -2.10
C ILE A 616 16.60 18.50 -3.38
N ALA A 617 17.75 17.83 -3.47
CA ALA A 617 18.59 17.89 -4.66
C ALA A 617 17.89 17.35 -5.92
N GLY A 618 17.16 16.25 -5.79
CA GLY A 618 16.36 15.65 -6.87
C GLY A 618 15.27 16.60 -7.35
N LEU A 619 14.51 17.20 -6.42
CA LEU A 619 13.47 18.17 -6.74
C LEU A 619 14.03 19.41 -7.45
N LEU A 620 15.08 20.03 -6.91
CA LEU A 620 15.71 21.21 -7.51
C LEU A 620 16.33 20.89 -8.88
N ARG A 621 16.91 19.70 -9.04
CA ARG A 621 17.42 19.22 -10.33
C ARG A 621 16.30 19.09 -11.36
N GLY A 622 15.16 18.53 -10.96
CA GLY A 622 13.96 18.49 -11.77
C GLY A 622 13.46 19.89 -12.15
N LEU A 623 13.37 20.82 -11.21
CA LEU A 623 12.97 22.21 -11.47
C LEU A 623 13.98 22.97 -12.34
N ASP A 624 15.22 22.48 -12.46
CA ASP A 624 16.23 22.98 -13.42
C ASP A 624 16.10 22.38 -14.82
N GLY A 625 15.05 21.60 -15.08
CA GLY A 625 14.82 20.93 -16.34
C GLY A 625 15.88 19.87 -16.67
N ARG A 626 16.51 19.30 -15.64
CA ARG A 626 17.58 18.31 -15.76
C ARG A 626 17.09 16.89 -15.51
N PHE A 627 17.87 15.93 -15.99
CA PHE A 627 17.57 14.51 -15.81
C PHE A 627 17.66 14.10 -14.34
N VAL A 628 16.56 13.63 -13.75
CA VAL A 628 16.55 13.07 -12.38
C VAL A 628 16.90 11.58 -12.46
N PRO A 629 17.97 11.13 -11.78
CA PRO A 629 18.38 9.73 -11.82
C PRO A 629 17.27 8.76 -11.37
N PRO A 630 17.07 7.64 -12.07
CA PRO A 630 16.17 6.58 -11.62
C PRO A 630 16.75 5.77 -10.47
N GLY A 631 15.86 5.08 -9.76
CA GLY A 631 16.19 4.11 -8.72
C GLY A 631 15.08 3.05 -8.57
N PRO A 632 15.36 1.91 -7.94
CA PRO A 632 14.31 0.96 -7.61
C PRO A 632 13.37 1.54 -6.54
N SER A 633 12.14 1.04 -6.52
CA SER A 633 11.14 1.31 -5.48
C SER A 633 10.77 0.01 -4.76
N GLY A 634 10.22 0.12 -3.56
CA GLY A 634 9.89 -1.03 -2.72
C GLY A 634 9.92 -0.70 -1.23
N ALA A 635 9.48 -1.63 -0.39
CA ALA A 635 9.53 -1.48 1.07
C ALA A 635 10.97 -1.74 1.58
N PRO A 636 11.69 -0.74 2.11
CA PRO A 636 13.03 -0.93 2.64
C PRO A 636 13.08 -2.01 3.73
N THR A 637 12.03 -2.08 4.56
CA THR A 637 11.87 -3.06 5.65
C THR A 637 11.72 -4.51 5.18
N ARG A 638 11.40 -4.73 3.90
CA ARG A 638 11.28 -6.05 3.29
C ARG A 638 12.59 -6.51 2.63
N GLY A 639 13.73 -6.13 3.21
CA GLY A 639 15.06 -6.52 2.75
C GLY A 639 15.54 -5.82 1.48
N ARG A 640 15.06 -4.59 1.22
CA ARG A 640 15.33 -3.82 0.00
C ARG A 640 16.05 -2.50 0.27
N PRO A 641 17.27 -2.52 0.86
CA PRO A 641 18.04 -1.29 1.10
C PRO A 641 18.50 -0.60 -0.20
N ASP A 642 18.44 -1.28 -1.34
CA ASP A 642 18.75 -0.74 -2.68
C ASP A 642 17.83 0.42 -3.10
N VAL A 643 16.67 0.55 -2.45
CA VAL A 643 15.76 1.69 -2.62
C VAL A 643 16.27 2.96 -1.91
N LEU A 644 17.40 2.89 -1.20
CA LEU A 644 18.09 4.04 -0.61
C LEU A 644 19.38 4.37 -1.38
N PRO A 645 19.84 5.64 -1.37
CA PRO A 645 19.14 6.82 -0.87
C PRO A 645 17.93 7.19 -1.75
N THR A 646 17.00 7.96 -1.19
CA THR A 646 15.87 8.54 -1.92
C THR A 646 16.28 9.82 -2.69
N GLY A 647 15.33 10.56 -3.25
CA GLY A 647 15.55 11.68 -4.18
C GLY A 647 15.64 11.28 -5.66
N ARG A 648 15.11 10.12 -6.04
CA ARG A 648 15.22 9.49 -7.36
C ARG A 648 13.89 9.38 -8.08
N ASN A 649 13.93 9.30 -9.41
CA ASN A 649 12.78 9.04 -10.25
C ASN A 649 12.52 7.54 -10.35
N PHE A 650 11.93 6.96 -9.29
CA PHE A 650 11.89 5.51 -9.17
C PHE A 650 11.22 4.81 -10.36
N TYR A 651 11.55 3.53 -10.55
CA TYR A 651 10.87 2.62 -11.46
C TYR A 651 10.28 1.45 -10.67
N SER A 652 9.30 0.76 -11.27
CA SER A 652 8.64 -0.41 -10.70
C SER A 652 9.33 -1.71 -11.11
N VAL A 653 8.62 -2.63 -11.77
CA VAL A 653 9.12 -3.98 -12.13
C VAL A 653 8.78 -4.31 -13.58
N ASP A 654 9.54 -5.24 -14.20
CA ASP A 654 9.10 -5.85 -15.45
C ASP A 654 7.89 -6.74 -15.17
N SER A 655 6.70 -6.27 -15.55
CA SER A 655 5.43 -6.97 -15.29
C SER A 655 5.36 -8.38 -15.90
N ARG A 656 6.23 -8.70 -16.87
CA ARG A 656 6.32 -10.03 -17.49
C ARG A 656 7.10 -11.04 -16.66
N ALA A 657 7.86 -10.59 -15.66
CA ALA A 657 8.63 -11.42 -14.75
C ALA A 657 7.88 -11.72 -13.43
N VAL A 658 6.61 -11.31 -13.35
CA VAL A 658 5.78 -11.41 -12.14
C VAL A 658 4.63 -12.42 -12.39
N PRO A 659 4.37 -13.39 -11.49
CA PRO A 659 5.06 -13.60 -10.22
C PRO A 659 6.49 -14.13 -10.42
N THR A 660 7.40 -13.69 -9.55
CA THR A 660 8.78 -14.22 -9.50
C THR A 660 8.80 -15.61 -8.87
N PRO A 661 9.85 -16.42 -9.07
CA PRO A 661 9.98 -17.72 -8.39
C PRO A 661 9.92 -17.61 -6.87
N ALA A 662 10.55 -16.59 -6.29
CA ALA A 662 10.54 -16.35 -4.85
C ALA A 662 9.13 -15.98 -4.34
N ALA A 663 8.42 -15.11 -5.06
CA ALA A 663 7.03 -14.78 -4.76
C ALA A 663 6.11 -16.01 -4.86
N TYR A 664 6.38 -16.92 -5.81
CA TYR A 664 5.62 -18.17 -5.90
C TYR A 664 5.80 -19.07 -4.68
N GLU A 665 7.02 -19.28 -4.19
CA GLU A 665 7.25 -20.08 -2.99
C GLU A 665 6.61 -19.46 -1.74
N LEU A 666 6.65 -18.13 -1.60
CA LEU A 666 5.94 -17.40 -0.53
C LEU A 666 4.43 -17.55 -0.66
N GLY A 667 3.86 -17.27 -1.84
CA GLY A 667 2.44 -17.39 -2.12
C GLY A 667 1.92 -18.81 -1.88
N LYS A 668 2.71 -19.83 -2.23
CA LYS A 668 2.42 -21.23 -1.92
C LYS A 668 2.40 -21.49 -0.41
N LYS A 669 3.45 -21.05 0.32
CA LYS A 669 3.50 -21.19 1.78
C LYS A 669 2.31 -20.48 2.45
N SER A 670 1.96 -19.29 1.99
CA SER A 670 0.80 -18.54 2.49
C SER A 670 -0.52 -19.25 2.18
N ALA A 671 -0.70 -19.81 0.98
CA ALA A 671 -1.88 -20.58 0.63
C ALA A 671 -2.05 -21.84 1.50
N GLU A 672 -0.95 -22.55 1.78
CA GLU A 672 -0.96 -23.73 2.67
C GLU A 672 -1.31 -23.35 4.12
N LEU A 673 -0.75 -22.25 4.63
CA LEU A 673 -1.07 -21.75 5.97
C LEU A 673 -2.52 -21.28 6.07
N LEU A 674 -3.03 -20.61 5.04
CA LEU A 674 -4.40 -20.12 4.99
C LEU A 674 -5.40 -21.29 4.99
N ILE A 675 -5.16 -22.31 4.17
CA ILE A 675 -6.00 -23.51 4.14
C ILE A 675 -5.96 -24.23 5.49
N ARG A 676 -4.77 -24.36 6.10
CA ARG A 676 -4.64 -24.97 7.42
C ARG A 676 -5.41 -24.18 8.48
N ARG A 677 -5.29 -22.85 8.49
CA ARG A 677 -6.02 -21.98 9.41
C ARG A 677 -7.53 -22.14 9.22
N TYR A 678 -8.00 -22.13 7.99
CA TYR A 678 -9.42 -22.34 7.68
C TYR A 678 -9.93 -23.70 8.21
N VAL A 679 -9.19 -24.79 7.97
CA VAL A 679 -9.57 -26.12 8.47
C VAL A 679 -9.58 -26.17 10.01
N GLN A 680 -8.67 -25.45 10.67
CA GLN A 680 -8.65 -25.34 12.14
C GLN A 680 -9.86 -24.59 12.68
N ASP A 681 -10.26 -23.50 12.01
CA ASP A 681 -11.38 -22.66 12.43
C ASP A 681 -12.75 -23.31 12.13
N HIS A 682 -12.85 -24.09 11.04
CA HIS A 682 -14.14 -24.58 10.52
C HIS A 682 -14.31 -26.10 10.52
N GLY A 683 -13.24 -26.88 10.65
CA GLY A 683 -13.28 -28.35 10.63
C GLY A 683 -13.50 -28.99 9.26
N GLU A 684 -13.55 -28.20 8.18
CA GLU A 684 -13.75 -28.66 6.80
C GLU A 684 -12.77 -28.00 5.83
N TRP A 685 -12.56 -28.64 4.66
CA TRP A 685 -11.72 -28.08 3.61
C TRP A 685 -12.40 -26.88 2.95
N PRO A 686 -11.65 -25.80 2.65
CA PRO A 686 -12.19 -24.67 1.92
C PRO A 686 -12.49 -25.04 0.46
N ILE A 687 -13.62 -24.55 -0.03
CA ILE A 687 -14.13 -24.72 -1.39
C ILE A 687 -13.86 -23.46 -2.21
N SER A 688 -14.06 -22.26 -1.63
CA SER A 688 -13.99 -21.01 -2.38
C SER A 688 -13.58 -19.81 -1.53
N PHE A 689 -12.62 -19.02 -2.02
CA PHE A 689 -12.18 -17.76 -1.41
C PHE A 689 -12.37 -16.56 -2.35
N GLY A 690 -12.67 -15.41 -1.77
CA GLY A 690 -12.53 -14.10 -2.41
C GLY A 690 -11.19 -13.49 -2.02
N LEU A 691 -10.35 -13.13 -3.00
CA LEU A 691 -9.01 -12.59 -2.76
C LEU A 691 -8.84 -11.26 -3.50
N THR A 692 -8.28 -10.27 -2.83
CA THR A 692 -7.97 -8.98 -3.44
C THR A 692 -6.55 -8.97 -4.00
N ALA A 693 -6.35 -8.33 -5.15
CA ALA A 693 -5.01 -8.20 -5.74
C ALA A 693 -4.75 -6.74 -6.13
N TRP A 694 -3.71 -6.15 -5.54
CA TRP A 694 -3.35 -4.75 -5.75
C TRP A 694 -2.07 -4.63 -6.56
N GLY A 695 -2.05 -3.69 -7.51
CA GLY A 695 -0.85 -3.48 -8.32
C GLY A 695 0.36 -3.03 -7.50
N THR A 696 0.17 -2.20 -6.46
CA THR A 696 1.28 -1.75 -5.59
C THR A 696 1.90 -2.91 -4.79
N SER A 697 1.07 -3.80 -4.21
CA SER A 697 1.53 -5.03 -3.53
C SER A 697 2.33 -5.92 -4.48
N ASN A 698 1.81 -6.19 -5.68
CA ASN A 698 2.47 -7.05 -6.65
C ASN A 698 3.81 -6.46 -7.14
N MET A 699 3.93 -5.13 -7.23
CA MET A 699 5.20 -4.47 -7.55
C MET A 699 6.22 -4.58 -6.41
N ARG A 700 5.79 -4.43 -5.15
CA ARG A 700 6.70 -4.54 -3.98
C ARG A 700 7.19 -5.96 -3.75
N THR A 701 6.32 -6.94 -3.94
CA THR A 701 6.57 -8.33 -3.57
C THR A 701 7.14 -9.17 -4.69
N GLY A 702 7.01 -8.71 -5.94
CA GLY A 702 7.26 -9.55 -7.10
C GLY A 702 6.14 -10.58 -7.34
N GLY A 703 4.94 -10.36 -6.79
CA GLY A 703 3.71 -11.06 -7.18
C GLY A 703 3.09 -11.99 -6.14
N ASP A 704 3.19 -11.69 -4.84
CA ASP A 704 2.71 -12.59 -3.77
C ASP A 704 1.20 -12.90 -3.88
N ASP A 705 0.36 -11.89 -4.15
CA ASP A 705 -1.10 -12.06 -4.26
C ASP A 705 -1.49 -13.05 -5.37
N ILE A 706 -0.92 -12.84 -6.58
CA ILE A 706 -1.25 -13.69 -7.72
C ILE A 706 -0.63 -15.08 -7.60
N ALA A 707 0.54 -15.18 -6.96
CA ALA A 707 1.17 -16.45 -6.61
C ALA A 707 0.31 -17.25 -5.62
N GLN A 708 -0.23 -16.60 -4.58
CA GLN A 708 -1.13 -17.24 -3.62
C GLN A 708 -2.39 -17.76 -4.31
N ALA A 709 -2.99 -16.95 -5.19
CA ALA A 709 -4.15 -17.36 -5.96
C ALA A 709 -3.87 -18.58 -6.87
N LEU A 710 -2.74 -18.60 -7.58
CA LEU A 710 -2.31 -19.73 -8.40
C LEU A 710 -2.06 -20.99 -7.55
N ALA A 711 -1.42 -20.85 -6.39
CA ALA A 711 -1.17 -21.96 -5.50
C ALA A 711 -2.47 -22.56 -4.92
N LEU A 712 -3.46 -21.73 -4.54
CA LEU A 712 -4.77 -22.16 -4.05
C LEU A 712 -5.48 -23.09 -5.05
N ILE A 713 -5.46 -22.74 -6.34
CA ILE A 713 -6.09 -23.52 -7.42
C ILE A 713 -5.24 -24.74 -7.87
N GLY A 714 -4.04 -24.88 -7.31
CA GLY A 714 -3.12 -25.99 -7.59
C GLY A 714 -2.37 -25.82 -8.90
N VAL A 715 -1.87 -24.62 -9.18
CA VAL A 715 -1.12 -24.27 -10.39
C VAL A 715 0.21 -23.59 -10.03
N LYS A 716 1.27 -23.93 -10.77
CA LYS A 716 2.60 -23.31 -10.67
C LYS A 716 2.96 -22.58 -11.97
N PRO A 717 3.43 -21.32 -11.93
CA PRO A 717 3.95 -20.65 -13.11
C PRO A 717 5.20 -21.35 -13.68
N VAL A 718 5.46 -21.13 -14.96
CA VAL A 718 6.69 -21.58 -15.64
C VAL A 718 7.47 -20.37 -16.12
N TRP A 719 8.78 -20.35 -15.85
CA TRP A 719 9.67 -19.25 -16.18
C TRP A 719 10.68 -19.64 -17.26
N ASP A 720 10.97 -18.70 -18.16
CA ASP A 720 12.15 -18.79 -19.01
C ASP A 720 13.42 -18.48 -18.19
N MET A 721 14.41 -19.38 -18.21
CA MET A 721 15.58 -19.27 -17.35
C MET A 721 16.49 -18.08 -17.68
N ALA A 722 16.51 -17.63 -18.95
CA ALA A 722 17.36 -16.54 -19.38
C ALA A 722 16.73 -15.17 -19.10
N SER A 723 15.45 -15.00 -19.44
CA SER A 723 14.74 -13.73 -19.32
C SER A 723 13.94 -13.56 -18.03
N ARG A 724 13.82 -14.62 -17.22
CA ARG A 724 12.96 -14.71 -16.02
C ARG A 724 11.47 -14.44 -16.27
N ARG A 725 11.07 -14.35 -17.54
CA ARG A 725 9.67 -14.08 -17.90
C ARG A 725 8.80 -15.29 -17.62
N VAL A 726 7.59 -15.05 -17.15
CA VAL A 726 6.56 -16.08 -17.07
C VAL A 726 6.12 -16.44 -18.50
N THR A 727 6.25 -17.70 -18.87
CA THR A 727 5.93 -18.21 -20.21
C THR A 727 4.69 -19.09 -20.24
N GLY A 728 4.24 -19.56 -19.08
CA GLY A 728 3.07 -20.42 -18.94
C GLY A 728 2.85 -20.87 -17.52
N TYR A 729 2.18 -22.00 -17.36
CA TYR A 729 1.88 -22.62 -16.08
C TYR A 729 1.83 -24.15 -16.22
N GLU A 730 2.05 -24.83 -15.10
CA GLU A 730 1.83 -26.27 -14.93
C GLU A 730 0.73 -26.50 -13.88
N ILE A 731 -0.18 -27.44 -14.17
CA ILE A 731 -1.20 -27.85 -13.21
C ILE A 731 -0.60 -28.92 -12.31
N ILE A 732 -0.65 -28.72 -11.00
CA ILE A 732 -0.18 -29.69 -10.02
C ILE A 732 -1.19 -30.86 -9.95
N PRO A 733 -0.74 -32.12 -10.13
CA PRO A 733 -1.60 -33.29 -10.00
C PRO A 733 -2.13 -33.44 -8.56
N GLN A 734 -3.36 -33.93 -8.38
CA GLN A 734 -4.00 -34.11 -7.07
C GLN A 734 -3.15 -34.93 -6.09
N ALA A 735 -2.49 -35.99 -6.56
CA ALA A 735 -1.59 -36.81 -5.73
C ALA A 735 -0.40 -36.04 -5.13
N VAL A 736 0.03 -34.95 -5.79
CA VAL A 736 1.07 -34.04 -5.30
C VAL A 736 0.46 -32.92 -4.46
N LEU A 737 -0.70 -32.41 -4.86
CA LEU A 737 -1.41 -31.33 -4.17
C LEU A 737 -1.87 -31.74 -2.76
N ARG A 738 -2.32 -32.99 -2.59
CA ARG A 738 -2.72 -33.61 -1.30
C ARG A 738 -3.81 -32.85 -0.54
N ARG A 739 -4.65 -32.11 -1.25
CA ARG A 739 -5.83 -31.40 -0.77
C ARG A 739 -6.72 -31.06 -1.97
N PRO A 740 -8.00 -30.73 -1.75
CA PRO A 740 -8.84 -30.15 -2.79
C PRO A 740 -8.25 -28.86 -3.36
N ARG A 741 -8.60 -28.57 -4.62
CA ARG A 741 -8.40 -27.25 -5.22
C ARG A 741 -9.38 -26.26 -4.61
N VAL A 742 -8.94 -25.04 -4.35
CA VAL A 742 -9.80 -23.98 -3.82
C VAL A 742 -10.15 -23.04 -4.95
N ASP A 743 -11.45 -22.81 -5.21
CA ASP A 743 -11.89 -21.82 -6.18
C ASP A 743 -11.56 -20.40 -5.67
N VAL A 744 -11.11 -19.53 -6.56
CA VAL A 744 -10.65 -18.18 -6.18
C VAL A 744 -11.30 -17.15 -7.05
N THR A 745 -12.05 -16.24 -6.43
CA THR A 745 -12.58 -15.03 -7.06
C THR A 745 -11.67 -13.86 -6.74
N LEU A 746 -11.01 -13.32 -7.76
CA LEU A 746 -10.12 -12.17 -7.64
C LEU A 746 -10.90 -10.85 -7.75
N ARG A 747 -10.72 -9.96 -6.77
CA ARG A 747 -11.01 -8.53 -6.93
C ARG A 747 -9.72 -7.77 -7.19
N ILE A 748 -9.50 -7.39 -8.45
CA ILE A 748 -8.32 -6.62 -8.86
C ILE A 748 -8.55 -5.11 -8.72
N SER A 749 -7.54 -4.36 -8.27
CA SER A 749 -7.62 -2.89 -8.29
C SER A 749 -7.55 -2.35 -9.73
N GLY A 750 -8.06 -1.13 -9.95
CA GLY A 750 -7.97 -0.48 -11.28
C GLY A 750 -6.52 -0.32 -11.76
N PHE A 751 -5.58 -0.07 -10.83
CA PHE A 751 -4.16 -0.03 -11.18
C PHE A 751 -3.57 -1.42 -11.49
N PHE A 752 -4.03 -2.49 -10.81
CA PHE A 752 -3.62 -3.86 -11.16
C PHE A 752 -3.98 -4.19 -12.60
N ARG A 753 -5.21 -3.85 -13.03
CA ARG A 753 -5.66 -3.96 -14.44
C ARG A 753 -4.70 -3.24 -15.38
N ASP A 754 -4.34 -2.01 -15.05
CA ASP A 754 -3.53 -1.15 -15.91
C ASP A 754 -2.07 -1.66 -16.03
N ALA A 755 -1.50 -2.20 -14.95
CA ALA A 755 -0.09 -2.60 -14.89
C ALA A 755 0.17 -4.08 -15.24
N PHE A 756 -0.79 -4.97 -15.02
CA PHE A 756 -0.58 -6.43 -15.07
C PHE A 756 -1.58 -7.20 -15.96
N PRO A 757 -1.84 -6.78 -17.22
CA PRO A 757 -2.78 -7.49 -18.10
C PRO A 757 -2.38 -8.95 -18.39
N GLU A 758 -1.08 -9.25 -18.45
CA GLU A 758 -0.59 -10.62 -18.66
C GLU A 758 -0.85 -11.54 -17.46
N GLN A 759 -0.87 -11.01 -16.22
CA GLN A 759 -1.20 -11.81 -15.04
C GLN A 759 -2.69 -12.12 -14.97
N ILE A 760 -3.54 -11.16 -15.36
CA ILE A 760 -4.98 -11.39 -15.54
C ILE A 760 -5.19 -12.52 -16.54
N ALA A 761 -4.51 -12.45 -17.69
CA ALA A 761 -4.61 -13.50 -18.71
C ALA A 761 -4.02 -14.84 -18.24
N LEU A 762 -2.93 -14.84 -17.47
CA LEU A 762 -2.31 -16.03 -16.90
C LEU A 762 -3.28 -16.75 -15.95
N PHE A 763 -3.85 -16.03 -14.99
CA PHE A 763 -4.76 -16.60 -14.01
C PHE A 763 -6.06 -17.09 -14.66
N ASP A 764 -6.66 -16.32 -15.57
CA ASP A 764 -7.87 -16.72 -16.31
C ASP A 764 -7.64 -17.99 -17.14
N LYS A 765 -6.48 -18.12 -17.81
CA LYS A 765 -6.13 -19.35 -18.53
C LYS A 765 -5.94 -20.53 -17.58
N ALA A 766 -5.23 -20.32 -16.46
CA ALA A 766 -4.95 -21.36 -15.49
C ALA A 766 -6.24 -21.89 -14.83
N ILE A 767 -7.12 -21.01 -14.35
CA ILE A 767 -8.35 -21.41 -13.67
C ILE A 767 -9.33 -22.12 -14.60
N ARG A 768 -9.41 -21.71 -15.88
CA ARG A 768 -10.22 -22.41 -16.89
C ARG A 768 -9.66 -23.79 -17.22
N ALA A 769 -8.34 -23.93 -17.31
CA ALA A 769 -7.71 -25.22 -17.55
C ALA A 769 -7.94 -26.19 -16.37
N VAL A 770 -7.87 -25.68 -15.14
CA VAL A 770 -8.23 -26.42 -13.93
C VAL A 770 -9.72 -26.81 -13.92
N GLY A 771 -10.60 -25.89 -14.30
CA GLY A 771 -12.04 -26.15 -14.37
C GLY A 771 -12.46 -27.10 -15.49
N ALA A 772 -11.59 -27.36 -16.46
CA ALA A 772 -11.82 -28.32 -17.54
C ALA A 772 -11.37 -29.76 -17.21
N LEU A 773 -10.75 -29.98 -16.04
CA LEU A 773 -10.28 -31.30 -15.64
C LEU A 773 -11.43 -32.25 -15.29
N GLU A 774 -11.25 -33.52 -15.63
CA GLU A 774 -12.09 -34.63 -15.16
C GLU A 774 -11.54 -35.12 -13.80
N GLU A 775 -11.86 -34.37 -12.75
CA GLU A 775 -11.54 -34.70 -11.35
C GLU A 775 -12.86 -34.78 -10.54
N ASP A 776 -12.85 -35.56 -9.45
CA ASP A 776 -14.01 -35.69 -8.57
C ASP A 776 -14.40 -34.33 -7.96
N ALA A 777 -15.71 -34.11 -7.74
CA ALA A 777 -16.21 -32.83 -7.23
C ALA A 777 -15.64 -32.43 -5.86
N ALA A 778 -15.28 -33.43 -5.02
CA ALA A 778 -14.64 -33.20 -3.73
C ALA A 778 -13.18 -32.73 -3.86
N ASP A 779 -12.48 -33.13 -4.93
CA ASP A 779 -11.09 -32.76 -5.19
C ASP A 779 -10.98 -31.48 -6.03
N ASN A 780 -11.98 -31.22 -6.89
CA ASN A 780 -12.02 -30.08 -7.80
C ASN A 780 -13.42 -29.41 -7.83
N PRO A 781 -13.74 -28.61 -6.81
CA PRO A 781 -14.97 -27.83 -6.77
C PRO A 781 -15.05 -26.78 -7.90
N ILE A 782 -13.91 -26.35 -8.44
CA ILE A 782 -13.85 -25.39 -9.55
C ILE A 782 -14.50 -25.98 -10.80
N ALA A 783 -14.11 -27.20 -11.17
CA ALA A 783 -14.63 -27.89 -12.34
C ALA A 783 -16.12 -28.19 -12.19
N GLU A 784 -16.54 -28.64 -11.01
CA GLU A 784 -17.96 -28.88 -10.73
C GLU A 784 -18.80 -27.60 -10.87
N ARG A 785 -18.33 -26.49 -10.29
CA ARG A 785 -19.02 -25.20 -10.36
C ARG A 785 -19.09 -24.68 -11.80
N MET A 786 -17.98 -24.72 -12.54
CA MET A 786 -17.96 -24.24 -13.93
C MET A 786 -18.91 -25.06 -14.83
N ARG A 787 -18.96 -26.39 -14.66
CA ARG A 787 -19.88 -27.25 -15.41
C ARG A 787 -21.34 -26.96 -15.05
N GLY A 788 -21.66 -26.88 -13.75
CA GLY A 788 -23.01 -26.58 -13.28
C GLY A 788 -23.51 -25.23 -13.79
N GLU A 789 -22.67 -24.20 -13.73
CA GLU A 789 -23.02 -22.85 -14.19
C GLU A 789 -23.16 -22.79 -15.72
N ALA A 790 -22.27 -23.44 -16.47
CA ALA A 790 -22.39 -23.52 -17.92
C ALA A 790 -23.69 -24.24 -18.34
N ALA A 791 -24.07 -25.32 -17.67
CA ALA A 791 -25.33 -26.03 -17.90
C ALA A 791 -26.54 -25.13 -17.58
N ARG A 792 -26.51 -24.38 -16.47
CA ARG A 792 -27.56 -23.42 -16.10
C ARG A 792 -27.72 -22.33 -17.16
N LEU A 793 -26.62 -21.75 -17.62
CA LEU A 793 -26.61 -20.70 -18.65
C LEU A 793 -27.09 -21.23 -20.01
N ALA A 794 -26.69 -22.44 -20.40
CA ALA A 794 -27.16 -23.08 -21.62
C ALA A 794 -28.67 -23.36 -21.56
N ALA A 795 -29.17 -23.85 -20.41
CA ALA A 795 -30.61 -24.04 -20.19
C ALA A 795 -31.39 -22.71 -20.21
N ALA A 796 -30.76 -21.60 -19.85
CA ALA A 796 -31.32 -20.25 -19.96
C ALA A 796 -31.23 -19.66 -21.39
N GLY A 797 -30.72 -20.41 -22.37
CA GLY A 797 -30.71 -20.04 -23.79
C GLY A 797 -29.42 -19.39 -24.29
N LEU A 798 -28.34 -19.36 -23.49
CA LEU A 798 -27.01 -19.01 -24.02
C LEU A 798 -26.46 -20.14 -24.88
N ASP A 799 -25.71 -19.80 -25.93
CA ASP A 799 -24.94 -20.80 -26.67
C ASP A 799 -23.88 -21.44 -25.75
N GLU A 800 -23.59 -22.73 -25.96
CA GLU A 800 -22.70 -23.50 -25.08
C GLU A 800 -21.32 -22.85 -24.91
N LYS A 801 -20.79 -22.21 -25.97
CA LYS A 801 -19.49 -21.56 -25.93
C LYS A 801 -19.52 -20.27 -25.10
N ALA A 802 -20.55 -19.45 -25.23
CA ALA A 802 -20.75 -18.26 -24.40
C ALA A 802 -21.09 -18.64 -22.96
N ALA A 803 -21.87 -19.69 -22.74
CA ALA A 803 -22.18 -20.24 -21.43
C ALA A 803 -20.90 -20.69 -20.71
N ALA A 804 -20.05 -21.50 -21.37
CA ALA A 804 -18.76 -21.92 -20.83
C ALA A 804 -17.81 -20.73 -20.60
N LYS A 805 -17.76 -19.76 -21.54
CA LYS A 805 -16.94 -18.56 -21.36
C LYS A 805 -17.36 -17.79 -20.10
N ARG A 806 -18.67 -17.58 -19.92
CA ARG A 806 -19.25 -16.80 -18.82
C ARG A 806 -19.17 -17.53 -17.47
N ALA A 807 -19.37 -18.84 -17.45
CA ALA A 807 -19.21 -19.68 -16.26
C ALA A 807 -17.77 -19.67 -15.68
N GLY A 808 -16.78 -19.42 -16.55
CA GLY A 808 -15.37 -19.37 -16.18
C GLY A 808 -14.88 -18.03 -15.64
N TYR A 809 -15.71 -16.99 -15.54
CA TYR A 809 -15.26 -15.70 -15.00
C TYR A 809 -14.94 -15.79 -13.50
N ARG A 810 -13.73 -15.36 -13.13
CA ARG A 810 -13.22 -15.32 -11.75
C ARG A 810 -12.47 -14.04 -11.39
N ILE A 811 -12.28 -13.13 -12.34
CA ILE A 811 -11.50 -11.90 -12.12
C ILE A 811 -12.42 -10.71 -12.32
N PHE A 812 -12.57 -9.88 -11.29
CA PHE A 812 -13.48 -8.74 -11.27
C PHE A 812 -12.75 -7.45 -10.86
N GLY A 813 -12.95 -6.40 -11.65
CA GLY A 813 -12.20 -5.15 -11.59
C GLY A 813 -13.11 -3.92 -11.49
N SER A 814 -12.50 -2.75 -11.32
CA SER A 814 -13.23 -1.49 -11.50
C SER A 814 -13.66 -1.31 -12.97
N LYS A 815 -14.69 -0.50 -13.25
CA LYS A 815 -15.09 -0.13 -14.62
C LYS A 815 -13.85 0.31 -15.44
N PRO A 816 -13.72 -0.09 -16.72
CA PRO A 816 -12.64 0.38 -17.59
C PRO A 816 -12.52 1.92 -17.56
N GLY A 817 -11.31 2.43 -17.32
CA GLY A 817 -11.04 3.88 -17.21
C GLY A 817 -11.43 4.54 -15.87
N ALA A 818 -12.01 3.77 -14.94
CA ALA A 818 -12.30 4.19 -13.57
C ALA A 818 -11.42 3.44 -12.54
N TYR A 819 -11.39 3.97 -11.30
CA TYR A 819 -10.52 3.53 -10.19
C TYR A 819 -11.24 3.63 -8.85
N GLY A 820 -10.86 2.81 -7.88
CA GLY A 820 -11.48 2.75 -6.55
C GLY A 820 -12.58 1.69 -6.42
N ALA A 821 -13.19 1.62 -5.23
CA ALA A 821 -14.23 0.63 -4.88
C ALA A 821 -15.60 1.27 -4.52
N GLY A 822 -15.69 2.60 -4.51
CA GLY A 822 -16.96 3.34 -4.36
C GLY A 822 -17.44 3.60 -2.93
N LEU A 823 -16.76 3.05 -1.91
CA LEU A 823 -17.20 3.17 -0.52
C LEU A 823 -16.79 4.48 0.15
N GLN A 824 -15.67 5.07 -0.28
CA GLN A 824 -15.05 6.24 0.34
C GLN A 824 -16.02 7.42 0.49
N ALA A 825 -16.61 7.87 -0.61
CA ALA A 825 -17.55 8.98 -0.62
C ALA A 825 -18.80 8.72 0.24
N LEU A 826 -19.28 7.47 0.29
CA LEU A 826 -20.42 7.09 1.12
C LEU A 826 -20.09 7.23 2.61
N ILE A 827 -18.91 6.77 3.04
CA ILE A 827 -18.45 6.88 4.42
C ILE A 827 -18.17 8.34 4.80
N ASP A 828 -17.55 9.11 3.92
CA ASP A 828 -17.13 10.50 4.18
C ASP A 828 -18.33 11.47 4.25
N GLU A 829 -19.32 11.29 3.36
CA GLU A 829 -20.50 12.16 3.21
C GLU A 829 -21.75 11.59 3.94
N LYS A 830 -21.59 10.51 4.71
CA LYS A 830 -22.69 9.83 5.44
C LYS A 830 -23.84 9.37 4.53
N GLY A 831 -23.53 9.07 3.27
CA GLY A 831 -24.51 8.74 2.22
C GLY A 831 -25.14 7.35 2.28
N TRP A 832 -25.15 6.70 3.44
CA TRP A 832 -25.62 5.32 3.64
C TRP A 832 -26.47 5.19 4.90
N GLU A 833 -27.47 4.32 4.87
CA GLU A 833 -28.36 4.04 6.01
C GLU A 833 -28.07 2.65 6.61
N GLN A 834 -27.81 1.66 5.75
CA GLN A 834 -27.57 0.27 6.11
C GLN A 834 -26.31 -0.28 5.42
N ARG A 835 -25.72 -1.35 5.98
CA ARG A 835 -24.54 -2.01 5.38
C ARG A 835 -24.78 -2.46 3.93
N ALA A 836 -26.03 -2.81 3.58
CA ALA A 836 -26.41 -3.18 2.22
C ALA A 836 -26.16 -2.06 1.20
N ASP A 837 -26.20 -0.78 1.59
CA ASP A 837 -25.92 0.34 0.69
C ASP A 837 -24.42 0.39 0.32
N LEU A 838 -23.54 0.02 1.27
CA LEU A 838 -22.10 -0.09 1.04
C LEU A 838 -21.77 -1.29 0.14
N ALA A 839 -22.46 -2.41 0.36
CA ALA A 839 -22.38 -3.60 -0.49
C ALA A 839 -22.85 -3.31 -1.93
N GLU A 840 -23.94 -2.57 -2.08
CA GLU A 840 -24.46 -2.14 -3.38
C GLU A 840 -23.43 -1.30 -4.15
N ALA A 841 -22.82 -0.31 -3.49
CA ALA A 841 -21.78 0.50 -4.09
C ALA A 841 -20.57 -0.35 -4.52
N TYR A 842 -20.13 -1.28 -3.68
CA TYR A 842 -19.05 -2.21 -4.04
C TYR A 842 -19.35 -3.00 -5.31
N LEU A 843 -20.58 -3.51 -5.45
CA LEU A 843 -21.03 -4.23 -6.63
C LEU A 843 -21.06 -3.33 -7.87
N VAL A 844 -21.62 -2.12 -7.77
CA VAL A 844 -21.68 -1.16 -8.89
C VAL A 844 -20.28 -0.83 -9.42
N TRP A 845 -19.32 -0.66 -8.53
CA TRP A 845 -17.96 -0.29 -8.88
C TRP A 845 -17.10 -1.48 -9.32
N GLY A 846 -17.34 -2.68 -8.79
CA GLY A 846 -16.48 -3.84 -8.94
C GLY A 846 -16.95 -4.97 -9.88
N SER A 847 -18.17 -4.91 -10.39
CA SER A 847 -18.80 -6.00 -11.17
C SER A 847 -18.38 -6.10 -12.64
N TYR A 848 -17.12 -5.81 -12.96
CA TYR A 848 -16.62 -5.84 -14.35
C TYR A 848 -15.65 -7.01 -14.52
N ALA A 849 -15.99 -7.97 -15.36
CA ALA A 849 -15.20 -9.17 -15.60
C ALA A 849 -13.98 -8.89 -16.48
N TYR A 850 -12.84 -9.42 -16.06
CA TYR A 850 -11.56 -9.38 -16.78
C TYR A 850 -11.05 -10.80 -17.04
N GLY A 851 -10.23 -10.96 -18.07
CA GLY A 851 -9.67 -12.27 -18.44
C GLY A 851 -8.95 -12.23 -19.78
N ALA A 852 -8.54 -13.39 -20.29
CA ALA A 852 -7.89 -13.47 -21.59
C ALA A 852 -8.88 -13.07 -22.71
N GLY A 853 -8.67 -11.87 -23.27
CA GLY A 853 -9.57 -11.30 -24.28
C GLY A 853 -10.88 -10.73 -23.73
N GLU A 854 -10.92 -10.39 -22.43
CA GLU A 854 -12.04 -9.70 -21.79
C GLU A 854 -11.52 -8.46 -21.04
N GLU A 855 -12.03 -7.28 -21.40
CA GLU A 855 -11.52 -5.98 -20.94
C GLU A 855 -12.57 -5.21 -20.12
N GLY A 856 -13.17 -5.86 -19.11
CA GLY A 856 -14.07 -5.21 -18.15
C GLY A 856 -15.53 -5.17 -18.60
N ARG A 857 -16.08 -6.31 -19.03
CA ARG A 857 -17.51 -6.45 -19.34
C ARG A 857 -18.34 -6.44 -18.06
N ALA A 858 -19.42 -5.67 -18.03
CA ALA A 858 -20.34 -5.65 -16.89
C ALA A 858 -21.01 -7.03 -16.71
N GLU A 859 -20.72 -7.69 -15.59
CA GLU A 859 -21.18 -9.05 -15.28
C GLU A 859 -21.60 -9.16 -13.80
N ARG A 860 -22.44 -8.22 -13.35
CA ARG A 860 -22.94 -8.16 -11.96
C ARG A 860 -23.54 -9.47 -11.47
N GLY A 861 -24.46 -10.08 -12.22
CA GLY A 861 -25.09 -11.33 -11.80
C GLY A 861 -24.10 -12.48 -11.62
N VAL A 862 -23.04 -12.55 -12.43
CA VAL A 862 -21.98 -13.55 -12.27
C VAL A 862 -21.14 -13.25 -11.04
N PHE A 863 -20.81 -11.98 -10.81
CA PHE A 863 -20.04 -11.58 -9.64
C PHE A 863 -20.80 -11.86 -8.33
N GLU A 864 -22.09 -11.54 -8.27
CA GLU A 864 -22.94 -11.86 -7.12
C GLU A 864 -23.01 -13.37 -6.86
N GLU A 865 -23.09 -14.21 -7.90
CA GLU A 865 -23.05 -15.67 -7.75
C GLU A 865 -21.70 -16.16 -7.21
N GLN A 866 -20.59 -15.58 -7.67
CA GLN A 866 -19.28 -15.89 -7.11
C GLN A 866 -19.21 -15.51 -5.63
N LEU A 867 -19.58 -14.27 -5.29
CA LEU A 867 -19.59 -13.76 -3.92
C LEU A 867 -20.52 -14.54 -2.99
N ARG A 868 -21.66 -15.04 -3.48
CA ARG A 868 -22.57 -15.90 -2.69
C ARG A 868 -21.89 -17.19 -2.21
N SER A 869 -20.88 -17.65 -2.96
CA SER A 869 -20.24 -18.93 -2.75
C SER A 869 -18.90 -18.84 -1.99
N ILE A 870 -18.39 -17.63 -1.72
CA ILE A 870 -17.12 -17.49 -1.00
C ILE A 870 -17.32 -17.81 0.48
N GLN A 871 -16.42 -18.62 1.02
CA GLN A 871 -16.40 -18.96 2.45
C GLN A 871 -15.49 -18.03 3.25
N ALA A 872 -14.48 -17.45 2.59
CA ALA A 872 -13.61 -16.47 3.19
C ALA A 872 -13.25 -15.33 2.23
N VAL A 873 -13.08 -14.13 2.79
CA VAL A 873 -12.45 -12.97 2.16
C VAL A 873 -11.00 -12.89 2.65
N VAL A 874 -10.07 -12.66 1.73
CA VAL A 874 -8.64 -12.66 1.99
C VAL A 874 -8.01 -11.38 1.45
N GLN A 875 -7.30 -10.68 2.32
CA GLN A 875 -6.49 -9.50 2.01
C GLN A 875 -5.07 -9.72 2.54
N ASN A 876 -4.06 -9.38 1.74
CA ASN A 876 -2.66 -9.42 2.17
C ASN A 876 -2.14 -8.01 2.47
N GLN A 877 -1.33 -7.88 3.51
CA GLN A 877 -0.50 -6.71 3.83
C GLN A 877 0.98 -7.10 3.69
N ASP A 878 1.72 -6.37 2.87
CA ASP A 878 3.07 -6.78 2.46
C ASP A 878 4.20 -5.90 3.04
N ASN A 879 3.90 -4.95 3.93
CA ASN A 879 4.88 -4.01 4.47
C ASN A 879 4.55 -3.56 5.91
N ARG A 880 5.46 -2.80 6.55
CA ARG A 880 5.34 -2.34 7.95
C ARG A 880 5.21 -0.83 8.11
N GLU A 881 5.38 -0.08 7.03
CA GLU A 881 5.33 1.37 7.06
C GLU A 881 3.90 1.91 7.24
N HIS A 882 2.89 1.10 6.94
CA HIS A 882 1.48 1.35 7.25
C HIS A 882 0.74 0.06 7.60
N ASP A 883 -0.35 0.18 8.36
CA ASP A 883 -1.28 -0.91 8.68
C ASP A 883 -2.69 -0.68 8.11
N LEU A 884 -3.63 -1.60 8.36
CA LEU A 884 -5.00 -1.49 7.85
C LEU A 884 -5.76 -0.24 8.35
N LEU A 885 -5.34 0.36 9.47
CA LEU A 885 -5.93 1.59 10.02
C LEU A 885 -5.10 2.84 9.68
N ASP A 886 -4.32 2.77 8.60
CA ASP A 886 -3.55 3.89 8.03
C ASP A 886 -3.87 4.18 6.57
N SER A 887 -4.60 3.28 5.91
CA SER A 887 -5.01 3.42 4.52
C SER A 887 -6.48 3.04 4.38
N ASP A 888 -7.23 3.88 3.68
CA ASP A 888 -8.63 3.63 3.39
C ASP A 888 -8.86 2.48 2.39
N ASP A 889 -7.86 2.13 1.58
CA ASP A 889 -8.02 1.07 0.57
C ASP A 889 -8.36 -0.29 1.20
N TYR A 890 -7.85 -0.60 2.40
CA TYR A 890 -8.10 -1.90 3.02
C TYR A 890 -9.59 -2.10 3.32
N TYR A 891 -10.26 -1.18 4.02
CA TYR A 891 -11.69 -1.34 4.30
C TYR A 891 -12.52 -1.27 3.01
N GLN A 892 -12.07 -0.50 2.01
CA GLN A 892 -12.77 -0.37 0.73
C GLN A 892 -12.79 -1.70 -0.04
N PHE A 893 -11.67 -2.43 -0.07
CA PHE A 893 -11.55 -3.70 -0.79
C PHE A 893 -11.95 -4.91 0.06
N GLU A 894 -11.34 -5.09 1.23
CA GLU A 894 -11.59 -6.20 2.15
C GLU A 894 -12.98 -6.08 2.78
N GLY A 895 -13.26 -4.91 3.37
CA GLY A 895 -14.56 -4.63 3.99
C GLY A 895 -15.70 -4.57 2.98
N GLY A 896 -15.48 -3.95 1.82
CA GLY A 896 -16.46 -3.92 0.74
C GLY A 896 -16.80 -5.31 0.19
N MET A 897 -15.81 -6.18 0.01
CA MET A 897 -16.05 -7.57 -0.40
C MET A 897 -16.85 -8.34 0.65
N ALA A 898 -16.47 -8.19 1.92
CA ALA A 898 -17.16 -8.86 3.03
C ALA A 898 -18.64 -8.42 3.12
N ALA A 899 -18.92 -7.12 3.03
CA ALA A 899 -20.27 -6.57 3.01
C ALA A 899 -21.08 -7.10 1.81
N ALA A 900 -20.48 -7.12 0.61
CA ALA A 900 -21.13 -7.62 -0.59
C ALA A 900 -21.43 -9.13 -0.52
N ALA A 901 -20.47 -9.93 -0.05
CA ALA A 901 -20.63 -11.37 0.15
C ALA A 901 -21.68 -11.70 1.21
N GLU A 902 -21.69 -10.99 2.35
CA GLU A 902 -22.71 -11.14 3.39
C GLU A 902 -24.10 -10.79 2.84
N MET A 903 -24.23 -9.71 2.06
CA MET A 903 -25.50 -9.29 1.48
C MET A 903 -26.08 -10.35 0.52
N VAL A 904 -25.26 -10.90 -0.38
CA VAL A 904 -25.75 -11.86 -1.39
C VAL A 904 -25.81 -13.31 -0.90
N GLY A 905 -25.01 -13.65 0.11
CA GLY A 905 -24.94 -14.98 0.74
C GLY A 905 -25.84 -15.15 1.96
N GLY A 906 -26.25 -14.06 2.60
CA GLY A 906 -27.08 -14.06 3.82
C GLY A 906 -26.33 -14.40 5.12
N ALA A 907 -25.03 -14.71 5.03
CA ALA A 907 -24.16 -14.97 6.17
C ALA A 907 -22.79 -14.32 5.94
N ARG A 908 -22.19 -13.79 7.01
CA ARG A 908 -20.87 -13.18 6.97
C ARG A 908 -19.80 -14.26 6.69
N PRO A 909 -18.95 -14.11 5.65
CA PRO A 909 -17.83 -15.02 5.42
C PRO A 909 -16.75 -14.86 6.51
N ALA A 910 -15.87 -15.84 6.65
CA ALA A 910 -14.62 -15.62 7.38
C ALA A 910 -13.82 -14.50 6.70
N ILE A 911 -13.07 -13.71 7.48
CA ILE A 911 -12.26 -12.63 6.92
C ILE A 911 -10.84 -12.79 7.48
N TYR A 912 -9.88 -12.98 6.58
CA TYR A 912 -8.48 -13.16 6.92
C TYR A 912 -7.63 -12.02 6.37
N HIS A 913 -6.83 -11.45 7.27
CA HIS A 913 -5.86 -10.41 6.97
C HIS A 913 -4.45 -10.99 7.13
N ASN A 914 -3.81 -11.33 6.01
CA ASN A 914 -2.54 -12.02 6.00
C ASN A 914 -1.38 -11.02 6.04
N ASP A 915 -0.37 -11.29 6.86
CA ASP A 915 0.85 -10.50 6.96
C ASP A 915 1.98 -11.15 6.15
N HIS A 916 2.33 -10.54 5.01
CA HIS A 916 3.43 -10.91 4.11
C HIS A 916 4.63 -9.96 4.24
N SER A 917 4.64 -9.08 5.24
CA SER A 917 5.72 -8.10 5.45
C SER A 917 7.08 -8.74 5.72
N ARG A 918 7.09 -9.97 6.24
CA ARG A 918 8.28 -10.81 6.41
C ARG A 918 8.21 -11.98 5.44
N PRO A 919 8.99 -11.97 4.34
CA PRO A 919 8.87 -12.97 3.28
C PRO A 919 9.04 -14.41 3.77
N GLU A 920 9.92 -14.60 4.74
CA GLU A 920 10.24 -15.91 5.33
C GLU A 920 9.14 -16.45 6.27
N LYS A 921 8.24 -15.60 6.77
CA LYS A 921 7.22 -15.94 7.75
C LYS A 921 5.88 -15.23 7.46
N PRO A 922 5.15 -15.65 6.41
CA PRO A 922 3.78 -15.20 6.23
C PRO A 922 2.92 -15.65 7.42
N VAL A 923 2.08 -14.76 7.94
CA VAL A 923 1.19 -15.04 9.09
C VAL A 923 -0.26 -14.84 8.65
N ILE A 924 -1.14 -15.77 9.05
CA ILE A 924 -2.58 -15.73 8.74
C ILE A 924 -3.32 -15.39 10.03
N ARG A 925 -3.99 -14.24 10.04
CA ARG A 925 -4.84 -13.79 11.16
C ARG A 925 -6.26 -13.55 10.67
N SER A 926 -7.24 -13.70 11.56
CA SER A 926 -8.56 -13.14 11.29
C SER A 926 -8.49 -11.61 11.28
N LEU A 927 -9.45 -10.96 10.63
CA LEU A 927 -9.53 -9.51 10.65
C LEU A 927 -9.73 -8.97 12.08
N GLU A 928 -10.49 -9.66 12.93
CA GLU A 928 -10.66 -9.33 14.35
C GLU A 928 -9.32 -9.33 15.10
N GLU A 929 -8.50 -10.37 14.89
CA GLU A 929 -7.16 -10.48 15.50
C GLU A 929 -6.27 -9.32 15.07
N GLU A 930 -6.24 -8.97 13.77
CA GLU A 930 -5.38 -7.88 13.29
C GLU A 930 -5.90 -6.49 13.71
N ILE A 931 -7.23 -6.25 13.74
CA ILE A 931 -7.78 -5.00 14.28
C ILE A 931 -7.40 -4.83 15.75
N GLY A 932 -7.60 -5.86 16.57
CA GLY A 932 -7.21 -5.83 17.98
C GLY A 932 -5.71 -5.54 18.13
N ARG A 933 -4.89 -6.24 17.33
CA ARG A 933 -3.43 -6.08 17.30
C ARG A 933 -3.01 -4.66 16.95
N VAL A 934 -3.56 -4.06 15.90
CA VAL A 934 -3.24 -2.68 15.48
C VAL A 934 -3.74 -1.65 16.49
N VAL A 935 -4.95 -1.84 17.03
CA VAL A 935 -5.51 -0.92 18.03
C VAL A 935 -4.60 -0.84 19.26
N ARG A 936 -4.15 -2.00 19.78
CA ARG A 936 -3.27 -2.07 20.94
C ARG A 936 -1.82 -1.72 20.63
N GLY A 937 -1.27 -2.25 19.54
CA GLY A 937 0.14 -2.08 19.18
C GLY A 937 0.48 -0.67 18.71
N ARG A 938 -0.46 0.01 18.05
CA ARG A 938 -0.24 1.33 17.46
C ARG A 938 -1.26 2.39 17.88
N VAL A 939 -2.56 2.19 17.61
CA VAL A 939 -3.58 3.27 17.68
C VAL A 939 -3.56 3.97 19.03
N VAL A 940 -3.64 3.20 20.11
CA VAL A 940 -3.71 3.73 21.47
C VAL A 940 -2.35 3.69 22.19
N ASN A 941 -1.28 3.38 21.45
CA ASN A 941 0.06 3.32 21.97
C ASN A 941 0.61 4.74 22.20
N PRO A 942 0.97 5.12 23.44
CA PRO A 942 1.51 6.45 23.74
C PRO A 942 2.74 6.81 22.91
N LYS A 943 3.60 5.84 22.57
CA LYS A 943 4.79 6.07 21.74
C LYS A 943 4.42 6.54 20.34
N TRP A 944 3.40 5.91 19.72
CA TRP A 944 2.87 6.36 18.43
C TRP A 944 2.20 7.73 18.53
N ILE A 945 1.35 7.92 19.53
CA ILE A 945 0.61 9.18 19.77
C ILE A 945 1.60 10.33 19.92
N GLU A 946 2.60 10.19 20.79
CA GLU A 946 3.67 11.18 20.97
C GLU A 946 4.51 11.34 19.71
N GLY A 947 4.74 10.25 18.98
CA GLY A 947 5.30 10.18 17.63
C GLY A 947 4.67 11.20 16.69
N VAL A 948 3.37 11.02 16.43
CA VAL A 948 2.62 11.87 15.50
C VAL A 948 2.37 13.27 16.06
N MET A 949 2.24 13.44 17.38
CA MET A 949 2.04 14.76 18.00
C MET A 949 3.20 15.73 17.74
N ARG A 950 4.42 15.24 17.44
CA ARG A 950 5.55 16.09 17.02
C ARG A 950 5.30 16.83 15.69
N HIS A 951 4.32 16.39 14.91
CA HIS A 951 4.00 16.88 13.56
C HIS A 951 2.78 17.80 13.49
N GLY A 952 2.41 18.45 14.60
CA GLY A 952 1.41 19.53 14.63
C GLY A 952 0.09 19.17 13.93
N TYR A 953 -0.31 19.98 12.94
CA TYR A 953 -1.53 19.79 12.16
C TYR A 953 -1.62 18.39 11.53
N LYS A 954 -0.55 17.90 10.90
CA LYS A 954 -0.53 16.59 10.25
C LYS A 954 -0.56 15.45 11.29
N GLY A 955 0.05 15.66 12.45
CA GLY A 955 -0.08 14.75 13.58
C GLY A 955 -1.53 14.53 14.01
N ALA A 956 -2.27 15.62 14.21
CA ALA A 956 -3.69 15.56 14.54
C ALA A 956 -4.56 15.00 13.39
N PHE A 957 -4.17 15.25 12.13
CA PHE A 957 -4.79 14.60 10.97
C PHE A 957 -4.69 13.07 11.07
N GLU A 958 -3.52 12.52 11.40
CA GLU A 958 -3.29 11.05 11.46
C GLU A 958 -4.16 10.38 12.53
N ILE A 959 -4.30 11.05 13.68
CA ILE A 959 -5.17 10.60 14.77
C ILE A 959 -6.63 10.52 14.28
N ALA A 960 -7.14 11.57 13.64
CA ALA A 960 -8.49 11.56 13.09
C ALA A 960 -8.67 10.51 11.97
N ALA A 961 -7.66 10.35 11.08
CA ALA A 961 -7.67 9.36 9.98
C ALA A 961 -7.92 7.94 10.52
N THR A 962 -7.19 7.59 11.56
CA THR A 962 -7.25 6.29 12.20
C THR A 962 -8.67 5.98 12.68
N VAL A 963 -9.37 6.97 13.24
CA VAL A 963 -10.75 6.81 13.73
C VAL A 963 -11.73 6.63 12.58
N ASP A 964 -11.57 7.35 11.47
CA ASP A 964 -12.38 7.17 10.26
C ASP A 964 -12.22 5.75 9.69
N TYR A 965 -11.00 5.23 9.62
CA TYR A 965 -10.75 3.88 9.09
C TYR A 965 -11.26 2.79 10.03
N LEU A 966 -11.10 2.95 11.35
CA LEU A 966 -11.68 2.05 12.33
C LEU A 966 -13.22 2.02 12.21
N PHE A 967 -13.86 3.19 12.08
CA PHE A 967 -15.29 3.28 11.84
C PHE A 967 -15.70 2.59 10.55
N ALA A 968 -14.96 2.80 9.46
CA ALA A 968 -15.28 2.21 8.17
C ALA A 968 -15.18 0.68 8.18
N PHE A 969 -14.21 0.10 8.87
CA PHE A 969 -14.16 -1.35 9.12
C PHE A 969 -15.34 -1.83 9.97
N ALA A 970 -15.73 -1.09 11.00
CA ALA A 970 -16.92 -1.42 11.79
C ALA A 970 -18.19 -1.44 10.93
N ALA A 971 -18.36 -0.44 10.07
CA ALA A 971 -19.50 -0.31 9.17
C ALA A 971 -19.57 -1.45 8.14
N THR A 972 -18.43 -1.79 7.54
CA THR A 972 -18.35 -2.76 6.44
C THR A 972 -18.30 -4.23 6.89
N THR A 973 -17.66 -4.54 8.02
CA THR A 973 -17.40 -5.94 8.42
C THR A 973 -18.04 -6.34 9.74
N GLY A 974 -18.23 -5.40 10.67
CA GLY A 974 -18.58 -5.71 12.05
C GLY A 974 -17.46 -6.35 12.88
N ALA A 975 -16.21 -6.40 12.37
CA ALA A 975 -15.05 -6.96 13.08
C ALA A 975 -14.53 -6.05 14.23
N VAL A 976 -14.96 -4.80 14.27
CA VAL A 976 -14.57 -3.84 15.31
C VAL A 976 -15.50 -3.97 16.52
N GLY A 977 -14.95 -4.36 17.68
CA GLY A 977 -15.68 -4.47 18.93
C GLY A 977 -15.81 -3.15 19.71
N ASN A 978 -16.75 -3.12 20.66
CA ASN A 978 -16.96 -1.98 21.57
C ASN A 978 -15.70 -1.59 22.36
N HIS A 979 -14.87 -2.57 22.73
CA HIS A 979 -13.64 -2.34 23.48
C HIS A 979 -12.56 -1.63 22.65
N HIS A 980 -12.58 -1.76 21.32
CA HIS A 980 -11.71 -0.99 20.42
C HIS A 980 -12.07 0.49 20.43
N PHE A 981 -13.35 0.82 20.21
CA PHE A 981 -13.83 2.20 20.27
C PHE A 981 -13.65 2.83 21.65
N GLU A 982 -13.88 2.05 22.72
CA GLU A 982 -13.63 2.52 24.08
C GLU A 982 -12.15 2.87 24.28
N ALA A 983 -11.22 2.02 23.84
CA ALA A 983 -9.78 2.30 23.93
C ALA A 983 -9.40 3.57 23.16
N VAL A 984 -9.93 3.76 21.95
CA VAL A 984 -9.72 4.97 21.13
C VAL A 984 -10.27 6.22 21.81
N TYR A 985 -11.50 6.15 22.33
CA TYR A 985 -12.11 7.26 23.05
C TYR A 985 -11.29 7.66 24.27
N GLN A 986 -10.82 6.70 25.06
CA GLN A 986 -9.97 6.97 26.22
C GLN A 986 -8.66 7.65 25.82
N ALA A 987 -7.99 7.13 24.77
CA ALA A 987 -6.70 7.63 24.32
C ALA A 987 -6.76 9.03 23.67
N PHE A 988 -7.80 9.33 22.89
CA PHE A 988 -7.83 10.54 22.07
C PHE A 988 -8.75 11.65 22.59
N VAL A 989 -9.84 11.29 23.26
CA VAL A 989 -10.87 12.25 23.70
C VAL A 989 -10.84 12.46 25.21
N ALA A 990 -10.74 11.37 25.99
CA ALA A 990 -10.73 11.46 27.44
C ALA A 990 -9.38 11.97 27.97
N ASP A 991 -8.26 11.60 27.34
CA ASP A 991 -6.94 12.13 27.65
C ASP A 991 -6.87 13.63 27.31
N PRO A 992 -6.73 14.53 28.31
CA PRO A 992 -6.62 15.95 28.06
C PRO A 992 -5.37 16.33 27.26
N LYS A 993 -4.26 15.58 27.35
CA LYS A 993 -3.02 15.88 26.61
C LYS A 993 -3.27 15.78 25.10
N VAL A 994 -3.88 14.69 24.66
CA VAL A 994 -4.15 14.44 23.24
C VAL A 994 -5.28 15.35 22.75
N ARG A 995 -6.37 15.47 23.52
CA ARG A 995 -7.50 16.34 23.17
C ARG A 995 -7.07 17.80 23.01
N ASP A 996 -6.30 18.33 23.96
CA ASP A 996 -5.90 19.75 23.95
C ASP A 996 -4.87 20.01 22.84
N PHE A 997 -3.99 19.05 22.55
CA PHE A 997 -3.13 19.09 21.36
C PHE A 997 -3.95 19.19 20.07
N MET A 998 -4.94 18.31 19.87
CA MET A 998 -5.76 18.36 18.66
C MET A 998 -6.56 19.67 18.58
N ALA A 999 -7.09 20.15 19.69
CA ALA A 999 -7.82 21.42 19.74
C ALA A 999 -6.94 22.62 19.36
N GLU A 1000 -5.67 22.60 19.74
CA GLU A 1000 -4.70 23.65 19.38
C GLU A 1000 -4.24 23.53 17.93
N LYS A 1001 -3.86 22.33 17.49
CA LYS A 1001 -3.14 22.10 16.24
C LYS A 1001 -4.03 21.87 15.03
N ASN A 1002 -5.15 21.19 15.21
CA ASN A 1002 -6.11 20.91 14.14
C ASN A 1002 -7.54 20.78 14.70
N PRO A 1003 -8.19 21.90 15.07
CA PRO A 1003 -9.52 21.88 15.66
C PRO A 1003 -10.58 21.28 14.71
N ALA A 1004 -10.38 21.35 13.39
CA ALA A 1004 -11.27 20.72 12.41
C ALA A 1004 -11.19 19.19 12.53
N ALA A 1005 -9.99 18.61 12.56
CA ALA A 1005 -9.81 17.15 12.76
C ALA A 1005 -10.36 16.66 14.11
N LEU A 1006 -10.24 17.45 15.18
CA LEU A 1006 -10.88 17.12 16.46
C LEU A 1006 -12.41 17.07 16.34
N SER A 1007 -13.00 18.03 15.62
CA SER A 1007 -14.44 18.06 15.37
C SER A 1007 -14.89 16.86 14.54
N ASP A 1008 -14.18 16.57 13.45
CA ASP A 1008 -14.44 15.42 12.57
C ASP A 1008 -14.37 14.10 13.35
N MET A 1009 -13.33 13.92 14.18
CA MET A 1009 -13.16 12.72 15.01
C MET A 1009 -14.31 12.55 16.01
N ARG A 1010 -14.74 13.63 16.67
CA ARG A 1010 -15.89 13.58 17.61
C ARG A 1010 -17.18 13.25 16.89
N GLU A 1011 -17.41 13.85 15.73
CA GLU A 1011 -18.57 13.58 14.88
C GLU A 1011 -18.59 12.11 14.46
N ARG A 1012 -17.44 11.54 14.08
CA ARG A 1012 -17.32 10.14 13.68
C ARG A 1012 -17.58 9.17 14.83
N LEU A 1013 -17.06 9.46 16.02
CA LEU A 1013 -17.33 8.66 17.22
C LEU A 1013 -18.81 8.74 17.64
N MET A 1014 -19.45 9.90 17.51
CA MET A 1014 -20.90 10.04 17.72
C MET A 1014 -21.70 9.24 16.68
N GLU A 1015 -21.30 9.29 15.42
CA GLU A 1015 -21.93 8.48 14.36
C GLU A 1015 -21.81 6.97 14.68
N ALA A 1016 -20.67 6.53 15.23
CA ALA A 1016 -20.51 5.14 15.67
C ALA A 1016 -21.55 4.75 16.75
N ILE A 1017 -21.86 5.67 17.67
CA ILE A 1017 -22.88 5.46 18.71
C ILE A 1017 -24.29 5.45 18.11
N GLU A 1018 -24.60 6.44 17.27
CA GLU A 1018 -25.92 6.58 16.63
C GLU A 1018 -26.27 5.37 15.75
N ARG A 1019 -25.27 4.85 15.03
CA ARG A 1019 -25.40 3.65 14.18
C ARG A 1019 -25.24 2.33 14.95
N ARG A 1020 -25.08 2.39 16.28
CA ARG A 1020 -24.90 1.22 17.17
C ARG A 1020 -23.68 0.35 16.83
N LEU A 1021 -22.67 0.94 16.18
CA LEU A 1021 -21.37 0.32 15.98
C LEU A 1021 -20.53 0.37 17.27
N TRP A 1022 -20.82 1.34 18.14
CA TRP A 1022 -20.21 1.48 19.46
C TRP A 1022 -21.27 1.71 20.54
N THR A 1023 -21.20 0.93 21.61
CA THR A 1023 -21.90 1.18 22.87
C THR A 1023 -20.88 1.59 23.93
N PRO A 1024 -20.78 2.90 24.28
CA PRO A 1024 -19.82 3.38 25.27
C PRO A 1024 -20.09 2.77 26.65
N ARG A 1025 -19.02 2.54 27.43
CA ARG A 1025 -19.17 2.10 28.83
C ARG A 1025 -19.68 3.21 29.73
N SER A 1026 -19.28 4.45 29.47
CA SER A 1026 -19.67 5.62 30.25
C SER A 1026 -20.85 6.36 29.63
N ASN A 1027 -21.87 6.64 30.45
CA ASN A 1027 -22.97 7.53 30.08
C ASN A 1027 -22.52 8.96 29.78
N SER A 1028 -21.34 9.39 30.28
CA SER A 1028 -20.79 10.72 30.00
C SER A 1028 -20.09 10.82 28.64
N ALA A 1029 -19.82 9.71 27.95
CA ALA A 1029 -19.10 9.72 26.67
C ALA A 1029 -19.85 10.54 25.60
N GLN A 1030 -21.17 10.35 25.48
CA GLN A 1030 -22.01 11.13 24.57
C GLN A 1030 -21.99 12.63 24.89
N PHE A 1031 -21.99 13.00 26.18
CA PHE A 1031 -21.91 14.39 26.61
C PHE A 1031 -20.55 15.01 26.25
N ASN A 1032 -19.46 14.29 26.48
CA ASN A 1032 -18.10 14.76 26.18
C ASN A 1032 -17.86 14.94 24.67
N LEU A 1033 -18.48 14.10 23.84
CA LEU A 1033 -18.38 14.19 22.39
C LEU A 1033 -19.24 15.33 21.80
N THR A 1034 -20.32 15.70 22.49
CA THR A 1034 -21.22 16.81 22.08
C THR A 1034 -20.84 18.16 22.66
N GLU A 1035 -19.97 18.22 23.69
CA GLU A 1035 -19.48 19.50 24.23
C GLU A 1035 -18.68 20.29 23.18
N SER A 1036 -19.28 21.39 22.70
CA SER A 1036 -18.63 22.41 21.88
C SER A 1036 -17.47 23.08 22.64
N ASN A 1037 -16.36 23.35 21.94
CA ASN A 1037 -15.22 24.11 22.45
C ASN A 1037 -15.59 25.55 22.88
N GLU A 1038 -16.73 26.10 22.45
CA GLU A 1038 -17.21 27.41 22.88
C GLU A 1038 -17.70 27.44 24.34
N THR A 1039 -18.19 26.31 24.85
CA THR A 1039 -18.80 26.25 26.18
C THR A 1039 -17.76 26.41 27.30
N LYS A 1040 -16.52 25.91 27.10
CA LYS A 1040 -15.41 26.09 28.06
C LYS A 1040 -14.82 27.51 28.08
N LYS A 1041 -14.82 28.23 26.94
CA LYS A 1041 -14.42 29.65 26.93
C LYS A 1041 -15.40 30.55 27.70
N ARG A 1042 -16.67 30.18 27.79
CA ARG A 1042 -17.67 30.85 28.65
C ARG A 1042 -17.59 30.41 30.11
N ALA A 1043 -17.29 29.14 30.40
CA ALA A 1043 -17.16 28.64 31.77
C ALA A 1043 -15.92 29.17 32.51
N GLY A 1044 -14.84 29.51 31.80
CA GLY A 1044 -13.64 30.16 32.36
C GLY A 1044 -13.76 31.68 32.57
N ARG A 1045 -14.93 32.27 32.30
CA ARG A 1045 -15.23 33.69 32.53
C ARG A 1045 -16.59 33.84 33.23
N GLN A 1046 -16.62 33.54 34.53
CA GLN A 1046 -17.55 34.18 35.45
C GLN A 1046 -16.75 34.69 36.67
N PRO A 1047 -17.14 35.84 37.23
CA PRO A 1047 -16.26 36.76 37.97
C PRO A 1047 -15.73 36.24 39.31
#